data_AF-A0A4D6MYB7-F1
#
_entry.id   AF-A0A4D6MYB7-F1
#
_cell.length_a   1.000
_cell.length_b   1.000
_cell.length_c   1.000
_cell.angle_alpha   90.00
_cell.angle_beta   90.00
_cell.angle_gamma   90.00
#
_symmetry.space_group_name_H-M   'P 1'
#
loop_
_entity.id
_entity.type
_entity.pdbx_description
1 polymer ?
#
loop_
_entity_poly.entity_id
_entity_poly.type
_entity_poly.pdbx_seq_one_letter_code
_entity_poly.pdbx_strand_id
1 'polypeptide(L)'
;MASSSNPKRMKTTVGNPSKGQKRKERIYSHYFLTKDNEDRFQVVMQRKLVAEMKVILKPGEVNEFQLELIRRDWERLGSYPSTFSVTLVKEFYANAKVTTSAAPTFLSYVRGKRVSFDVDTINEFLGTQLADDVECQFSVLDDEGVAPGELIQALCLAGEGFHRGTIQRGSLHPLARFWSAFVHANISPCSHVSDLTEGRATILYTILTVRVMDVGQFIANEIHRCANAAGKAALGHPSLITHLCSLAGVNISVPPLEKATQDLDFSYFQSTQKLPPSDNGNTLTILSIDGGGIRGIIPATVLHYLDKALKAKDPNADLAHYFDVIGGTSSGGLVTTMLATPNPDDPNRGAFTPAQIVDFFKQNGPHIFNSSRPGNGPQFDGEFLHNITRQLLKDTRLNQTLTNVVVPAFDLKRQKPVIFSNYKLENVPYLNALLSDICISTSAEPTKLPPYYFVNDGVEFNMIDGGVAARNPTQATISEVLQHNEYPKILVLSLGTGTEKYVENPDFDARSAANWTTLNWAFVAVDMLGRASSAITDYYLASLFSGFQPPHSTYLRIDEHDLNHDFSNPVNVTKENLEGLEKTGQQLLQEKVLKMNLNTFNLEQLGETNAEALDRGLSISFQGPEYLLPVESSAGWRPSMLSTAEVSSPIVWNDLGGEPSMLPTTEVSSPGVWDDLGEEPSMLPTVEVSSPGVCEDLDKEPSVLPTAEVSSPDVWGELGGEPAKPLRRSS
;
A
#
# COMPACT_ATOMS: atom_id res chain seq x y z
N MET A 1 -53.58 14.85 65.07
CA MET A 1 -54.12 14.83 63.68
C MET A 1 -54.18 13.38 63.21
N ALA A 2 -55.07 13.05 62.29
CA ALA A 2 -55.56 11.68 61.98
C ALA A 2 -54.47 10.73 61.41
N SER A 3 -54.19 9.59 62.05
CA SER A 3 -54.68 8.20 61.77
C SER A 3 -54.34 7.66 60.36
N SER A 4 -53.42 6.70 60.18
CA SER A 4 -53.52 5.26 60.54
C SER A 4 -54.62 4.48 59.80
N SER A 5 -54.23 3.56 58.91
CA SER A 5 -54.62 2.13 59.01
C SER A 5 -54.00 1.26 57.89
N ASN A 6 -53.55 0.07 58.25
CA ASN A 6 -53.12 -0.99 57.32
C ASN A 6 -54.35 -1.82 56.84
N PRO A 7 -54.33 -2.42 55.63
CA PRO A 7 -55.51 -3.06 55.05
C PRO A 7 -55.72 -4.50 55.56
N LYS A 8 -56.98 -4.87 55.85
CA LYS A 8 -57.38 -6.29 56.01
C LYS A 8 -58.75 -6.60 55.38
N ARG A 9 -58.67 -7.35 54.27
CA ARG A 9 -59.47 -8.55 53.93
C ARG A 9 -61.00 -8.41 53.72
N MET A 10 -61.44 -8.76 52.51
CA MET A 10 -62.71 -9.49 52.34
C MET A 10 -62.55 -10.65 51.34
N LYS A 11 -63.46 -11.63 51.41
CA LYS A 11 -63.29 -12.98 50.81
C LYS A 11 -63.73 -13.08 49.35
N THR A 12 -63.15 -14.07 48.70
CA THR A 12 -63.55 -14.66 47.42
C THR A 12 -65.05 -15.04 47.35
N THR A 13 -65.67 -14.73 46.21
CA THR A 13 -66.85 -15.46 45.69
C THR A 13 -66.56 -15.79 44.22
N VAL A 14 -66.88 -17.02 43.80
CA VAL A 14 -66.49 -17.57 42.50
C VAL A 14 -67.33 -16.99 41.37
N GLY A 15 -66.67 -16.49 40.32
CA GLY A 15 -67.27 -16.20 39.01
C GLY A 15 -66.51 -16.98 37.93
N ASN A 16 -67.22 -17.83 37.19
CA ASN A 16 -66.65 -18.66 36.12
C ASN A 16 -66.21 -17.78 34.91
N PRO A 17 -65.27 -18.22 34.06
CA PRO A 17 -64.59 -17.34 33.12
C PRO A 17 -65.53 -16.86 32.02
N SER A 18 -65.73 -15.54 31.94
CA SER A 18 -66.30 -14.94 30.73
C SER A 18 -65.32 -15.16 29.58
N LYS A 19 -65.81 -15.75 28.49
CA LYS A 19 -65.04 -15.96 27.26
C LYS A 19 -64.62 -14.61 26.69
N GLY A 20 -63.41 -14.17 27.01
CA GLY A 20 -62.79 -12.99 26.43
C GLY A 20 -62.65 -13.18 24.93
N GLN A 21 -63.57 -12.59 24.16
CA GLN A 21 -63.44 -12.52 22.70
C GLN A 21 -62.11 -11.83 22.38
N LYS A 22 -61.20 -12.53 21.68
CA LYS A 22 -60.05 -11.88 21.03
C LYS A 22 -60.62 -10.81 20.09
N ARG A 23 -60.54 -9.55 20.52
CA ARG A 23 -60.97 -8.38 19.75
C ARG A 23 -60.10 -8.35 18.50
N LYS A 24 -60.66 -8.72 17.34
CA LYS A 24 -59.92 -8.71 16.07
C LYS A 24 -59.33 -7.31 15.87
N GLU A 25 -58.01 -7.23 15.72
CA GLU A 25 -57.35 -5.98 15.31
C GLU A 25 -58.00 -5.50 14.02
N ARG A 26 -58.49 -4.26 14.03
CA ARG A 26 -59.11 -3.65 12.86
C ARG A 26 -58.01 -3.08 11.99
N ILE A 27 -57.55 -3.88 11.03
CA ILE A 27 -56.57 -3.48 10.01
C ILE A 27 -57.07 -2.20 9.32
N TYR A 28 -56.20 -1.20 9.23
CA TYR A 28 -56.52 0.12 8.69
C TYR A 28 -56.61 0.14 7.15
N SER A 29 -55.64 -0.44 6.44
CA SER A 29 -55.66 -0.52 4.97
C SER A 29 -54.98 -1.79 4.45
N HIS A 30 -54.98 -1.97 3.12
CA HIS A 30 -54.24 -3.05 2.47
C HIS A 30 -52.71 -2.98 2.71
N TYR A 31 -52.20 -1.78 2.98
CA TYR A 31 -50.76 -1.50 3.12
C TYR A 31 -50.33 -1.29 4.58
N PHE A 32 -51.21 -0.85 5.46
CA PHE A 32 -50.86 -0.44 6.82
C PHE A 32 -51.80 -0.99 7.89
N LEU A 33 -51.24 -1.44 9.03
CA LEU A 33 -51.99 -1.96 10.17
C LEU A 33 -52.82 -0.87 10.86
N THR A 34 -52.23 0.30 11.08
CA THR A 34 -52.85 1.46 11.73
C THR A 34 -52.58 2.74 10.94
N LYS A 35 -53.29 3.82 11.28
CA LYS A 35 -53.03 5.16 10.72
C LYS A 35 -51.61 5.64 11.05
N ASP A 36 -51.13 5.39 12.27
CA ASP A 36 -49.78 5.74 12.71
C ASP A 36 -48.67 5.07 11.87
N ASN A 37 -48.92 3.85 11.36
CA ASN A 37 -47.99 3.18 10.44
C ASN A 37 -47.96 3.87 9.06
N GLU A 38 -49.12 4.30 8.54
CA GLU A 38 -49.20 5.08 7.29
C GLU A 38 -48.51 6.44 7.41
N ASP A 39 -48.73 7.15 8.52
CA ASP A 39 -48.10 8.46 8.75
C ASP A 39 -46.58 8.33 8.97
N ARG A 40 -46.12 7.23 9.60
CA ARG A 40 -44.69 6.89 9.71
C ARG A 40 -44.06 6.50 8.37
N PHE A 41 -44.81 5.96 7.40
CA PHE A 41 -44.27 5.53 6.12
C PHE A 41 -43.51 6.65 5.40
N GLN A 42 -43.98 7.90 5.48
CA GLN A 42 -43.30 9.07 4.91
C GLN A 42 -41.89 9.29 5.50
N VAL A 43 -41.71 9.03 6.79
CA VAL A 43 -40.40 9.10 7.46
C VAL A 43 -39.52 7.91 7.05
N VAL A 44 -40.10 6.71 6.97
CA VAL A 44 -39.39 5.48 6.58
C VAL A 44 -38.88 5.56 5.15
N MET A 45 -39.65 6.13 4.23
CA MET A 45 -39.26 6.39 2.83
C MET A 45 -37.98 7.21 2.71
N GLN A 46 -37.74 8.17 3.61
CA GLN A 46 -36.54 9.04 3.59
C GLN A 46 -35.26 8.39 4.16
N ARG A 47 -35.36 7.24 4.84
CA ARG A 47 -34.20 6.53 5.40
C ARG A 47 -33.40 5.83 4.30
N LYS A 48 -32.07 5.75 4.42
CA LYS A 48 -31.23 4.97 3.47
C LYS A 48 -31.45 3.46 3.69
N LEU A 49 -31.43 2.65 2.62
CA LEU A 49 -31.31 1.20 2.72
C LEU A 49 -29.82 0.79 2.64
N VAL A 50 -29.42 -0.21 3.43
CA VAL A 50 -28.13 -0.90 3.31
C VAL A 50 -28.42 -2.30 2.80
N ALA A 51 -28.00 -2.58 1.57
CA ALA A 51 -28.22 -3.85 0.89
C ALA A 51 -27.17 -4.90 1.31
N GLU A 52 -27.61 -6.15 1.35
CA GLU A 52 -26.78 -7.31 1.63
C GLU A 52 -25.80 -7.58 0.47
N MET A 53 -24.55 -7.91 0.78
CA MET A 53 -23.50 -8.18 -0.21
C MET A 53 -23.41 -9.69 -0.44
N LYS A 54 -23.45 -10.09 -1.72
CA LYS A 54 -23.27 -11.50 -2.11
C LYS A 54 -21.79 -11.88 -2.06
N VAL A 55 -21.46 -13.05 -1.52
CA VAL A 55 -20.12 -13.64 -1.59
C VAL A 55 -19.92 -14.30 -2.95
N ILE A 56 -18.84 -13.95 -3.64
CA ILE A 56 -18.46 -14.49 -4.96
C ILE A 56 -16.96 -14.83 -4.92
N LEU A 57 -16.65 -16.03 -4.42
CA LEU A 57 -15.29 -16.55 -4.27
C LEU A 57 -15.18 -17.90 -4.98
N LYS A 58 -14.05 -18.17 -5.64
CA LYS A 58 -13.72 -19.52 -6.16
C LYS A 58 -13.30 -20.44 -5.00
N PRO A 59 -13.37 -21.77 -5.15
CA PRO A 59 -12.87 -22.69 -4.11
C PRO A 59 -11.40 -22.40 -3.76
N GLY A 60 -11.12 -22.14 -2.47
CA GLY A 60 -9.79 -21.82 -1.96
C GLY A 60 -9.46 -20.32 -1.90
N GLU A 61 -10.22 -19.44 -2.55
CA GLU A 61 -10.07 -17.99 -2.39
C GLU A 61 -10.61 -17.56 -1.01
N VAL A 62 -9.76 -16.92 -0.19
CA VAL A 62 -10.07 -16.59 1.21
C VAL A 62 -10.54 -17.83 2.00
N ASN A 63 -9.78 -18.93 1.88
CA ASN A 63 -10.17 -20.26 2.37
C ASN A 63 -10.67 -20.27 3.83
N GLU A 64 -10.04 -19.52 4.73
CA GLU A 64 -10.45 -19.39 6.15
C GLU A 64 -11.87 -18.81 6.30
N PHE A 65 -12.23 -17.83 5.48
CA PHE A 65 -13.59 -17.27 5.42
C PHE A 65 -14.59 -18.28 4.85
N GLN A 66 -14.23 -18.99 3.79
CA GLN A 66 -15.09 -20.01 3.17
C GLN A 66 -15.36 -21.18 4.13
N LEU A 67 -14.32 -21.70 4.78
CA LEU A 67 -14.44 -22.80 5.75
C LEU A 67 -15.31 -22.42 6.95
N GLU A 68 -15.17 -21.20 7.47
CA GLU A 68 -15.96 -20.75 8.62
C GLU A 68 -17.41 -20.40 8.23
N LEU A 69 -17.69 -19.97 6.99
CA LEU A 69 -19.06 -19.91 6.47
C LEU A 69 -19.71 -21.31 6.42
N ILE A 70 -19.00 -22.31 5.89
CA ILE A 70 -19.49 -23.70 5.80
C ILE A 70 -19.69 -24.28 7.20
N ARG A 71 -18.73 -24.11 8.11
CA ARG A 71 -18.80 -24.61 9.49
C ARG A 71 -20.01 -24.08 10.28
N ARG A 72 -20.50 -22.89 9.94
CA ARG A 72 -21.65 -22.24 10.59
C ARG A 72 -22.98 -22.45 9.85
N ASP A 73 -23.00 -23.22 8.76
CA ASP A 73 -24.13 -23.32 7.82
C ASP A 73 -24.56 -21.96 7.21
N TRP A 74 -23.65 -20.98 7.17
CA TRP A 74 -23.90 -19.62 6.70
C TRP A 74 -23.77 -19.46 5.17
N GLU A 75 -23.61 -20.55 4.41
CA GLU A 75 -23.48 -20.50 2.94
C GLU A 75 -24.65 -19.75 2.28
N ARG A 76 -25.88 -19.97 2.77
CA ARG A 76 -27.06 -19.27 2.24
C ARG A 76 -27.05 -17.78 2.58
N LEU A 77 -26.62 -17.40 3.79
CA LEU A 77 -26.51 -16.01 4.24
C LEU A 77 -25.61 -15.17 3.32
N GLY A 78 -24.58 -15.77 2.73
CA GLY A 78 -23.72 -15.14 1.73
C GLY A 78 -24.18 -15.25 0.26
N SER A 79 -25.23 -16.05 -0.06
CA SER A 79 -25.50 -16.45 -1.45
C SER A 79 -26.93 -16.23 -1.97
N TYR A 80 -27.93 -15.97 -1.11
CA TYR A 80 -29.30 -15.71 -1.57
C TYR A 80 -29.38 -14.44 -2.46
N PRO A 81 -30.37 -14.33 -3.38
CA PRO A 81 -30.44 -13.19 -4.30
C PRO A 81 -30.54 -11.85 -3.58
N SER A 82 -29.53 -10.99 -3.76
CA SER A 82 -29.41 -9.62 -3.23
C SER A 82 -30.25 -8.59 -4.00
N THR A 83 -31.41 -9.02 -4.52
CA THR A 83 -32.38 -8.17 -5.22
C THR A 83 -33.59 -7.92 -4.34
N PHE A 84 -33.95 -6.65 -4.15
CA PHE A 84 -34.99 -6.23 -3.20
C PHE A 84 -35.95 -5.21 -3.78
N SER A 85 -37.18 -5.19 -3.27
CA SER A 85 -38.15 -4.13 -3.60
C SER A 85 -38.11 -3.05 -2.52
N VAL A 86 -37.60 -1.86 -2.86
CA VAL A 86 -37.59 -0.70 -1.95
C VAL A 86 -38.96 -0.49 -1.34
N THR A 87 -40.02 -0.44 -2.15
CA THR A 87 -41.38 -0.17 -1.68
C THR A 87 -41.86 -1.21 -0.65
N LEU A 88 -41.66 -2.51 -0.90
CA LEU A 88 -42.07 -3.56 0.04
C LEU A 88 -41.29 -3.49 1.36
N VAL A 89 -39.97 -3.26 1.30
CA VAL A 89 -39.12 -3.12 2.49
C VAL A 89 -39.54 -1.90 3.32
N LYS A 90 -39.95 -0.81 2.66
CA LYS A 90 -40.46 0.41 3.33
C LYS A 90 -41.84 0.20 3.94
N GLU A 91 -42.75 -0.49 3.26
CA GLU A 91 -44.05 -0.92 3.80
C GLU A 91 -43.83 -1.80 5.05
N PHE A 92 -42.92 -2.77 4.96
CA PHE A 92 -42.54 -3.67 6.05
C PHE A 92 -42.00 -2.90 7.26
N TYR A 93 -41.03 -1.99 7.08
CA TYR A 93 -40.44 -1.24 8.20
C TYR A 93 -41.40 -0.22 8.82
N ALA A 94 -42.38 0.28 8.07
CA ALA A 94 -43.45 1.11 8.62
C ALA A 94 -44.39 0.32 9.54
N ASN A 95 -44.70 -0.94 9.20
CA ASN A 95 -45.57 -1.82 9.98
C ASN A 95 -44.86 -2.62 11.09
N ALA A 96 -43.55 -2.82 11.00
CA ALA A 96 -42.75 -3.55 12.01
C ALA A 96 -42.48 -2.74 13.30
N LYS A 97 -42.80 -1.43 13.33
CA LYS A 97 -42.65 -0.61 14.54
C LYS A 97 -43.66 -1.04 15.59
N VAL A 98 -43.21 -1.28 16.81
CA VAL A 98 -44.09 -1.51 17.97
C VAL A 98 -44.76 -0.20 18.37
N THR A 99 -46.09 -0.24 18.49
CA THR A 99 -46.95 0.91 18.84
C THR A 99 -47.54 0.83 20.26
N THR A 100 -47.20 -0.22 21.02
CA THR A 100 -47.70 -0.45 22.38
C THR A 100 -46.56 -0.81 23.35
N SER A 101 -46.76 -0.66 24.66
CA SER A 101 -45.75 -1.00 25.68
C SER A 101 -45.58 -2.52 25.93
N ALA A 102 -45.90 -3.36 24.95
CA ALA A 102 -45.80 -4.82 25.02
C ALA A 102 -44.45 -5.34 24.48
N ALA A 103 -44.18 -6.62 24.73
CA ALA A 103 -42.97 -7.29 24.23
C ALA A 103 -42.88 -7.25 22.69
N PRO A 104 -41.66 -7.32 22.11
CA PRO A 104 -41.46 -7.42 20.66
C PRO A 104 -42.30 -8.52 20.02
N THR A 105 -43.03 -8.19 18.97
CA THR A 105 -43.89 -9.14 18.26
C THR A 105 -43.20 -9.86 17.10
N PHE A 106 -42.02 -9.38 16.68
CA PHE A 106 -41.25 -9.84 15.50
C PHE A 106 -42.12 -10.10 14.24
N LEU A 107 -43.16 -9.28 14.08
CA LEU A 107 -44.20 -9.46 13.08
C LEU A 107 -44.52 -8.13 12.39
N SER A 108 -44.49 -8.15 11.06
CA SER A 108 -44.86 -7.02 10.21
C SER A 108 -46.10 -7.34 9.37
N TYR A 109 -46.50 -6.39 8.52
CA TYR A 109 -47.63 -6.49 7.61
C TYR A 109 -47.28 -5.79 6.30
N VAL A 110 -47.57 -6.47 5.18
CA VAL A 110 -47.29 -5.98 3.83
C VAL A 110 -48.38 -6.51 2.89
N ARG A 111 -49.04 -5.63 2.13
CA ARG A 111 -50.02 -5.97 1.08
C ARG A 111 -51.01 -7.09 1.45
N GLY A 112 -51.74 -6.91 2.54
CA GLY A 112 -52.73 -7.90 2.99
C GLY A 112 -52.18 -9.10 3.80
N LYS A 113 -50.85 -9.27 3.88
CA LYS A 113 -50.20 -10.42 4.53
C LYS A 113 -49.49 -10.01 5.81
N ARG A 114 -49.50 -10.89 6.82
CA ARG A 114 -48.60 -10.78 7.98
C ARG A 114 -47.29 -11.48 7.62
N VAL A 115 -46.16 -10.84 7.94
CA VAL A 115 -44.81 -11.31 7.60
C VAL A 115 -44.03 -11.44 8.90
N SER A 116 -43.69 -12.68 9.29
CA SER A 116 -42.83 -12.90 10.45
C SER A 116 -41.38 -12.58 10.12
N PHE A 117 -40.66 -12.11 11.13
CA PHE A 117 -39.21 -11.92 11.15
C PHE A 117 -38.65 -12.32 12.53
N ASP A 118 -39.30 -13.30 13.17
CA ASP A 118 -38.79 -13.97 14.36
C ASP A 118 -37.57 -14.84 14.04
N VAL A 119 -36.92 -15.30 15.11
CA VAL A 119 -35.68 -16.09 15.07
C VAL A 119 -35.87 -17.36 14.23
N ASP A 120 -36.94 -18.10 14.50
CA ASP A 120 -37.27 -19.36 13.82
C ASP A 120 -37.45 -19.15 12.31
N THR A 121 -38.23 -18.13 11.92
CA THR A 121 -38.49 -17.82 10.50
C THR A 121 -37.21 -17.42 9.77
N ILE A 122 -36.33 -16.65 10.42
CA ILE A 122 -35.07 -16.21 9.81
C ILE A 122 -34.07 -17.37 9.71
N ASN A 123 -33.91 -18.16 10.79
CA ASN A 123 -33.04 -19.33 10.77
C ASN A 123 -33.55 -20.42 9.81
N GLU A 124 -34.87 -20.61 9.65
CA GLU A 124 -35.45 -21.50 8.63
C GLU A 124 -35.18 -20.99 7.20
N PHE A 125 -35.29 -19.67 6.96
CA PHE A 125 -34.92 -19.12 5.67
C PHE A 125 -33.42 -19.23 5.40
N LEU A 126 -32.55 -19.07 6.38
CA LEU A 126 -31.10 -19.12 6.19
C LEU A 126 -30.52 -20.54 6.25
N GLY A 127 -31.20 -21.49 6.90
CA GLY A 127 -30.66 -22.82 7.21
C GLY A 127 -29.68 -22.81 8.39
N THR A 128 -29.84 -21.87 9.33
CA THR A 128 -28.86 -21.56 10.40
C THR A 128 -29.39 -21.85 11.81
N GLN A 129 -30.27 -22.85 11.95
CA GLN A 129 -30.75 -23.29 13.26
C GLN A 129 -29.60 -23.87 14.11
N LEU A 130 -29.49 -23.43 15.36
CA LEU A 130 -28.72 -24.15 16.36
C LEU A 130 -29.47 -25.42 16.79
N ALA A 131 -28.75 -26.45 17.21
CA ALA A 131 -29.35 -27.64 17.82
C ALA A 131 -29.89 -27.32 19.23
N ASP A 132 -30.93 -28.04 19.67
CA ASP A 132 -31.63 -27.80 20.95
C ASP A 132 -30.72 -27.84 22.20
N ASP A 133 -29.55 -28.48 22.10
CA ASP A 133 -28.54 -28.64 23.15
C ASP A 133 -27.35 -27.67 23.04
N VAL A 134 -27.33 -26.77 22.04
CA VAL A 134 -26.22 -25.87 21.74
C VAL A 134 -26.54 -24.44 22.19
N GLU A 135 -25.94 -24.01 23.31
CA GLU A 135 -26.10 -22.64 23.82
C GLU A 135 -25.35 -21.60 22.98
N CYS A 136 -25.97 -20.43 22.79
CA CYS A 136 -25.35 -19.29 22.13
C CYS A 136 -24.26 -18.68 23.03
N GLN A 137 -23.00 -18.78 22.60
CA GLN A 137 -21.86 -18.23 23.35
C GLN A 137 -21.75 -16.72 23.20
N PHE A 138 -22.25 -16.13 22.11
CA PHE A 138 -22.24 -14.68 21.92
C PHE A 138 -22.99 -13.94 23.04
N SER A 139 -24.16 -14.41 23.49
CA SER A 139 -24.95 -13.70 24.51
C SER A 139 -24.20 -13.48 25.81
N VAL A 140 -23.34 -14.44 26.20
CA VAL A 140 -22.46 -14.29 27.37
C VAL A 140 -21.44 -13.17 27.13
N LEU A 141 -20.85 -13.09 25.92
CA LEU A 141 -19.87 -12.05 25.56
C LEU A 141 -20.49 -10.65 25.37
N ASP A 142 -21.77 -10.56 25.01
CA ASP A 142 -22.52 -9.29 24.90
C ASP A 142 -22.89 -8.73 26.28
N ASP A 143 -23.22 -9.62 27.24
CA ASP A 143 -23.57 -9.28 28.62
C ASP A 143 -22.33 -9.01 29.51
N GLU A 144 -21.28 -9.83 29.39
CA GLU A 144 -20.04 -9.70 30.20
C GLU A 144 -18.99 -8.76 29.58
N GLY A 145 -19.07 -8.54 28.25
CA GLY A 145 -18.06 -7.84 27.47
C GLY A 145 -16.83 -8.70 27.14
N VAL A 146 -16.01 -8.23 26.21
CA VAL A 146 -14.72 -8.88 25.87
C VAL A 146 -13.59 -7.94 26.23
N ALA A 147 -12.56 -8.46 26.90
CA ALA A 147 -11.40 -7.66 27.29
C ALA A 147 -10.76 -6.98 26.06
N PRO A 148 -10.48 -5.66 26.08
CA PRO A 148 -9.94 -4.96 24.92
C PRO A 148 -8.66 -5.58 24.34
N GLY A 149 -7.81 -6.19 25.17
CA GLY A 149 -6.61 -6.90 24.72
C GLY A 149 -6.92 -8.14 23.87
N GLU A 150 -7.98 -8.88 24.17
CA GLU A 150 -8.41 -10.03 23.36
C GLU A 150 -9.01 -9.59 22.02
N LEU A 151 -9.80 -8.50 22.03
CA LEU A 151 -10.31 -7.90 20.80
C LEU A 151 -9.17 -7.39 19.91
N ILE A 152 -8.15 -6.75 20.48
CA ILE A 152 -6.96 -6.33 19.74
C ILE A 152 -6.23 -7.55 19.16
N GLN A 153 -5.91 -8.55 19.99
CA GLN A 153 -5.15 -9.73 19.58
C GLN A 153 -5.84 -10.55 18.47
N ALA A 154 -7.17 -10.64 18.48
CA ALA A 154 -7.92 -11.42 17.49
C ALA A 154 -8.24 -10.65 16.20
N LEU A 155 -8.32 -9.31 16.24
CA LEU A 155 -8.88 -8.50 15.14
C LEU A 155 -7.86 -7.58 14.48
N CYS A 156 -6.86 -7.09 15.21
CA CYS A 156 -5.94 -6.06 14.74
C CYS A 156 -4.63 -6.62 14.15
N LEU A 157 -3.93 -5.77 13.42
CA LEU A 157 -2.50 -5.95 13.14
C LEU A 157 -1.68 -5.73 14.43
N ALA A 158 -0.44 -6.22 14.46
CA ALA A 158 0.44 -6.04 15.63
C ALA A 158 0.68 -4.56 15.93
N GLY A 159 0.59 -4.17 17.21
CA GLY A 159 0.78 -2.79 17.68
C GLY A 159 -0.45 -1.86 17.51
N GLU A 160 -1.45 -2.25 16.72
CA GLU A 160 -2.67 -1.48 16.50
C GLU A 160 -3.73 -1.72 17.60
N GLY A 161 -4.76 -0.85 17.69
CA GLY A 161 -5.82 -1.08 18.69
C GLY A 161 -6.97 -0.06 18.71
N PHE A 162 -7.57 0.12 19.88
CA PHE A 162 -8.69 1.04 20.08
C PHE A 162 -8.23 2.51 20.04
N HIS A 163 -8.83 3.30 19.14
CA HIS A 163 -8.72 4.75 19.13
C HIS A 163 -10.07 5.37 19.53
N ARG A 164 -10.11 6.15 20.62
CA ARG A 164 -11.33 6.83 21.13
C ARG A 164 -12.54 5.89 21.35
N GLY A 165 -12.30 4.64 21.72
CA GLY A 165 -13.35 3.65 21.98
C GLY A 165 -13.87 2.88 20.75
N THR A 166 -13.24 3.05 19.59
CA THR A 166 -13.50 2.24 18.37
C THR A 166 -12.20 1.66 17.82
N ILE A 167 -12.27 0.52 17.13
CA ILE A 167 -11.14 0.03 16.33
C ILE A 167 -11.29 0.62 14.92
N GLN A 168 -10.25 1.24 14.38
CA GLN A 168 -10.28 1.73 13.00
C GLN A 168 -10.32 0.57 12.02
N ARG A 169 -11.07 0.66 10.92
CA ARG A 169 -10.95 -0.29 9.79
C ARG A 169 -9.52 -0.31 9.24
N GLY A 170 -8.74 0.76 9.45
CA GLY A 170 -7.29 0.86 9.20
C GLY A 170 -6.42 -0.18 9.93
N SER A 171 -6.84 -0.53 11.15
CA SER A 171 -6.11 -1.32 12.15
C SER A 171 -6.35 -2.84 12.06
N LEU A 172 -7.45 -3.26 11.44
CA LEU A 172 -7.86 -4.67 11.34
C LEU A 172 -6.95 -5.48 10.39
N HIS A 173 -6.64 -6.74 10.70
CA HIS A 173 -5.95 -7.62 9.75
C HIS A 173 -6.84 -7.98 8.54
N PRO A 174 -6.30 -8.43 7.38
CA PRO A 174 -7.08 -8.56 6.14
C PRO A 174 -8.31 -9.48 6.26
N LEU A 175 -8.19 -10.62 6.94
CA LEU A 175 -9.32 -11.52 7.18
C LEU A 175 -10.39 -10.86 8.08
N ALA A 176 -9.98 -10.15 9.14
CA ALA A 176 -10.91 -9.38 9.99
C ALA A 176 -11.58 -8.23 9.23
N ARG A 177 -10.88 -7.55 8.30
CA ARG A 177 -11.46 -6.54 7.39
C ARG A 177 -12.51 -7.13 6.46
N PHE A 178 -12.25 -8.32 5.92
CA PHE A 178 -13.18 -9.03 5.03
C PHE A 178 -14.44 -9.48 5.77
N TRP A 179 -14.28 -10.09 6.95
CA TRP A 179 -15.40 -10.40 7.85
C TRP A 179 -16.14 -9.14 8.32
N SER A 180 -15.46 -8.04 8.60
CA SER A 180 -16.07 -6.75 8.95
C SER A 180 -17.02 -6.27 7.85
N ALA A 181 -16.62 -6.36 6.59
CA ALA A 181 -17.47 -6.02 5.45
C ALA A 181 -18.71 -6.93 5.36
N PHE A 182 -18.53 -8.26 5.53
CA PHE A 182 -19.64 -9.21 5.56
C PHE A 182 -20.61 -8.92 6.71
N VAL A 183 -20.13 -8.70 7.93
CA VAL A 183 -20.95 -8.35 9.10
C VAL A 183 -21.70 -7.02 8.87
N HIS A 184 -21.04 -5.99 8.36
CA HIS A 184 -21.61 -4.67 8.10
C HIS A 184 -22.63 -4.62 6.94
N ALA A 185 -22.73 -5.68 6.13
CA ALA A 185 -23.75 -5.82 5.09
C ALA A 185 -24.86 -6.81 5.46
N ASN A 186 -24.49 -7.96 6.04
CA ASN A 186 -25.36 -9.14 6.09
C ASN A 186 -25.88 -9.48 7.49
N ILE A 187 -25.23 -9.02 8.57
CA ILE A 187 -25.57 -9.39 9.97
C ILE A 187 -25.95 -8.18 10.82
N SER A 188 -25.12 -7.13 10.86
CA SER A 188 -25.37 -5.89 11.61
C SER A 188 -25.17 -4.66 10.70
N PRO A 189 -26.14 -4.37 9.82
CA PRO A 189 -25.97 -3.37 8.75
C PRO A 189 -25.62 -1.98 9.26
N CYS A 190 -24.60 -1.36 8.66
CA CYS A 190 -24.13 -0.02 9.06
C CYS A 190 -23.87 0.90 7.86
N SER A 191 -24.15 2.20 8.03
CA SER A 191 -23.80 3.23 7.04
C SER A 191 -22.40 3.82 7.22
N HIS A 192 -21.77 3.59 8.37
CA HIS A 192 -20.42 4.04 8.70
C HIS A 192 -19.56 2.79 8.90
N VAL A 193 -18.61 2.58 7.99
CA VAL A 193 -17.75 1.37 7.97
C VAL A 193 -16.26 1.71 8.20
N SER A 194 -15.95 2.96 8.54
CA SER A 194 -14.63 3.42 8.94
C SER A 194 -14.22 2.91 10.33
N ASP A 195 -15.19 2.79 11.23
CA ASP A 195 -14.98 2.56 12.66
C ASP A 195 -15.77 1.34 13.13
N LEU A 196 -15.13 0.49 13.91
CA LEU A 196 -15.71 -0.69 14.52
C LEU A 196 -16.02 -0.41 16.00
N THR A 197 -17.30 -0.30 16.32
CA THR A 197 -17.82 -0.20 17.69
C THR A 197 -17.61 -1.50 18.45
N GLU A 198 -17.40 -1.43 19.76
CA GLU A 198 -17.18 -2.58 20.67
C GLU A 198 -18.12 -3.78 20.40
N GLY A 199 -19.44 -3.61 20.40
CA GLY A 199 -20.37 -4.72 20.11
C GLY A 199 -20.20 -5.37 18.73
N ARG A 200 -19.70 -4.63 17.72
CA ARG A 200 -19.35 -5.20 16.40
C ARG A 200 -17.96 -5.86 16.39
N ALA A 201 -17.04 -5.37 17.22
CA ALA A 201 -15.79 -6.08 17.51
C ALA A 201 -16.08 -7.41 18.21
N THR A 202 -17.02 -7.46 19.16
CA THR A 202 -17.46 -8.71 19.80
C THR A 202 -18.07 -9.69 18.80
N ILE A 203 -18.87 -9.24 17.82
CA ILE A 203 -19.36 -10.10 16.72
C ILE A 203 -18.18 -10.68 15.93
N LEU A 204 -17.22 -9.85 15.49
CA LEU A 204 -16.07 -10.33 14.72
C LEU A 204 -15.16 -11.26 15.53
N TYR A 205 -14.94 -10.96 16.80
CA TYR A 205 -14.18 -11.81 17.73
C TYR A 205 -14.87 -13.17 17.88
N THR A 206 -16.21 -13.20 18.00
CA THR A 206 -16.99 -14.44 18.08
C THR A 206 -16.89 -15.28 16.80
N ILE A 207 -16.79 -14.63 15.62
CA ILE A 207 -16.54 -15.30 14.35
C ILE A 207 -15.12 -15.87 14.30
N LEU A 208 -14.10 -15.03 14.50
CA LEU A 208 -12.69 -15.43 14.34
C LEU A 208 -12.18 -16.35 15.45
N THR A 209 -12.76 -16.31 16.66
CA THR A 209 -12.51 -17.30 17.73
C THR A 209 -13.44 -18.50 17.66
N VAL A 210 -14.19 -18.65 16.56
CA VAL A 210 -14.88 -19.90 16.19
C VAL A 210 -16.02 -20.29 17.17
N ARG A 211 -16.55 -19.28 17.90
CA ARG A 211 -17.57 -19.39 18.95
C ARG A 211 -19.00 -19.43 18.40
N VAL A 212 -19.91 -20.05 19.15
CA VAL A 212 -21.31 -20.27 18.77
C VAL A 212 -22.13 -18.96 18.80
N MET A 213 -22.92 -18.72 17.76
CA MET A 213 -23.77 -17.54 17.59
C MET A 213 -25.03 -17.86 16.80
N ASP A 214 -26.20 -17.51 17.34
CA ASP A 214 -27.48 -17.54 16.64
C ASP A 214 -27.64 -16.29 15.76
N VAL A 215 -27.31 -16.41 14.47
CA VAL A 215 -27.37 -15.30 13.51
C VAL A 215 -28.80 -14.82 13.23
N GLY A 216 -29.81 -15.72 13.31
CA GLY A 216 -31.21 -15.35 13.17
C GLY A 216 -31.70 -14.47 14.30
N GLN A 217 -31.30 -14.77 15.55
CA GLN A 217 -31.60 -13.95 16.72
C GLN A 217 -31.01 -12.54 16.60
N PHE A 218 -29.79 -12.42 16.07
CA PHE A 218 -29.19 -11.13 15.74
C PHE A 218 -29.99 -10.34 14.71
N ILE A 219 -30.27 -10.95 13.55
CA ILE A 219 -30.93 -10.26 12.44
C ILE A 219 -32.37 -9.88 12.82
N ALA A 220 -33.09 -10.74 13.55
CA ALA A 220 -34.41 -10.42 14.13
C ALA A 220 -34.35 -9.17 15.02
N ASN A 221 -33.38 -9.13 15.94
CA ASN A 221 -33.16 -8.01 16.85
C ASN A 221 -32.74 -6.74 16.10
N GLU A 222 -31.89 -6.85 15.08
CA GLU A 222 -31.42 -5.69 14.31
C GLU A 222 -32.54 -5.11 13.43
N ILE A 223 -33.36 -5.94 12.78
CA ILE A 223 -34.59 -5.51 12.10
C ILE A 223 -35.53 -4.81 13.10
N HIS A 224 -35.72 -5.37 14.30
CA HIS A 224 -36.55 -4.76 15.34
C HIS A 224 -36.01 -3.40 15.81
N ARG A 225 -34.70 -3.29 16.09
CA ARG A 225 -34.03 -2.02 16.45
C ARG A 225 -34.19 -1.00 15.33
N CYS A 226 -33.88 -1.37 14.09
CA CYS A 226 -34.04 -0.54 12.90
C CYS A 226 -35.49 -0.04 12.73
N ALA A 227 -36.49 -0.90 12.93
CA ALA A 227 -37.91 -0.55 12.83
C ALA A 227 -38.36 0.46 13.89
N ASN A 228 -37.81 0.38 15.11
CA ASN A 228 -38.19 1.24 16.25
C ASN A 228 -37.32 2.49 16.41
N ALA A 229 -36.14 2.54 15.78
CA ALA A 229 -35.23 3.68 15.79
C ALA A 229 -35.91 5.01 15.38
N ALA A 230 -35.37 6.10 15.94
CA ALA A 230 -35.71 7.48 15.62
C ALA A 230 -34.74 8.07 14.58
N GLY A 231 -35.16 9.16 13.92
CA GLY A 231 -34.30 9.92 13.00
C GLY A 231 -34.00 9.22 11.68
N LYS A 232 -32.84 9.55 11.10
CA LYS A 232 -32.41 9.16 9.74
C LYS A 232 -31.56 7.86 9.68
N ALA A 233 -31.57 7.05 10.74
CA ALA A 233 -30.82 5.80 10.79
C ALA A 233 -31.08 4.93 9.55
N ALA A 234 -30.07 4.18 9.09
CA ALA A 234 -30.25 3.27 7.96
C ALA A 234 -31.28 2.16 8.27
N LEU A 235 -31.64 1.40 7.25
CA LEU A 235 -32.47 0.19 7.33
C LEU A 235 -31.71 -0.93 6.62
N GLY A 236 -31.45 -2.01 7.35
CA GLY A 236 -30.75 -3.18 6.83
C GLY A 236 -31.66 -4.20 6.15
N HIS A 237 -31.07 -5.33 5.78
CA HIS A 237 -31.73 -6.57 5.36
C HIS A 237 -32.85 -6.46 4.29
N PRO A 238 -32.75 -5.58 3.27
CA PRO A 238 -33.85 -5.37 2.32
C PRO A 238 -34.12 -6.60 1.43
N SER A 239 -33.11 -7.40 1.11
CA SER A 239 -33.26 -8.60 0.28
C SER A 239 -33.88 -9.73 1.09
N LEU A 240 -33.40 -9.98 2.31
CA LEU A 240 -34.04 -10.90 3.26
C LEU A 240 -35.51 -10.53 3.49
N ILE A 241 -35.82 -9.27 3.78
CA ILE A 241 -37.21 -8.79 3.97
C ILE A 241 -38.06 -9.03 2.71
N THR A 242 -37.49 -8.86 1.51
CA THR A 242 -38.19 -9.16 0.25
C THR A 242 -38.49 -10.65 0.12
N HIS A 243 -37.56 -11.54 0.50
CA HIS A 243 -37.79 -12.99 0.54
C HIS A 243 -38.81 -13.40 1.60
N LEU A 244 -38.77 -12.84 2.82
CA LEU A 244 -39.77 -13.07 3.86
C LEU A 244 -41.18 -12.65 3.41
N CYS A 245 -41.30 -11.53 2.70
CA CYS A 245 -42.56 -11.11 2.08
C CYS A 245 -43.04 -12.14 1.04
N SER A 246 -42.14 -12.68 0.22
CA SER A 246 -42.45 -13.73 -0.76
C SER A 246 -42.96 -15.01 -0.08
N LEU A 247 -42.30 -15.48 0.98
CA LEU A 247 -42.74 -16.63 1.79
C LEU A 247 -44.11 -16.42 2.43
N ALA A 248 -44.42 -15.20 2.88
CA ALA A 248 -45.75 -14.82 3.37
C ALA A 248 -46.84 -14.73 2.25
N GLY A 249 -46.47 -14.96 0.99
CA GLY A 249 -47.35 -14.91 -0.16
C GLY A 249 -47.66 -13.48 -0.65
N VAL A 250 -46.76 -12.52 -0.42
CA VAL A 250 -46.80 -11.20 -1.06
C VAL A 250 -46.26 -11.31 -2.48
N ASN A 251 -46.94 -10.71 -3.45
CA ASN A 251 -46.45 -10.66 -4.83
C ASN A 251 -45.26 -9.68 -4.94
N ILE A 252 -44.06 -10.23 -5.10
CA ILE A 252 -42.79 -9.49 -5.30
C ILE A 252 -42.47 -9.19 -6.78
N SER A 253 -43.26 -9.69 -7.73
CA SER A 253 -43.00 -9.63 -9.18
C SER A 253 -43.27 -8.26 -9.82
N VAL A 254 -43.56 -7.23 -9.03
CA VAL A 254 -43.93 -5.89 -9.50
C VAL A 254 -42.69 -4.98 -9.40
N PRO A 255 -42.08 -4.54 -10.53
CA PRO A 255 -40.82 -3.79 -10.53
C PRO A 255 -40.92 -2.36 -9.95
N PRO A 256 -39.79 -1.68 -9.66
CA PRO A 256 -38.41 -2.13 -9.82
C PRO A 256 -37.89 -2.92 -8.61
N LEU A 257 -37.06 -3.94 -8.88
CA LEU A 257 -36.16 -4.53 -7.90
C LEU A 257 -34.78 -3.87 -8.07
N GLU A 258 -34.20 -3.44 -6.97
CA GLU A 258 -32.81 -2.96 -6.92
C GLU A 258 -31.87 -4.13 -6.58
N LYS A 259 -30.62 -4.08 -7.02
CA LYS A 259 -29.54 -5.00 -6.61
C LYS A 259 -28.55 -4.24 -5.72
N ALA A 260 -27.90 -4.93 -4.79
CA ALA A 260 -26.69 -4.43 -4.13
C ALA A 260 -25.66 -3.90 -5.15
N THR A 261 -25.02 -2.78 -4.80
CA THR A 261 -24.06 -2.05 -5.68
C THR A 261 -22.67 -2.67 -5.73
N GLN A 262 -22.36 -3.60 -4.83
CA GLN A 262 -21.06 -4.24 -4.70
C GLN A 262 -21.26 -5.65 -4.10
N ASP A 263 -20.52 -6.62 -4.62
CA ASP A 263 -20.45 -7.99 -4.10
C ASP A 263 -19.10 -8.18 -3.35
N LEU A 264 -18.99 -9.20 -2.49
CA LEU A 264 -17.76 -9.58 -1.76
C LEU A 264 -17.02 -10.66 -2.54
N ASP A 265 -16.00 -10.26 -3.28
CA ASP A 265 -15.16 -11.14 -4.10
C ASP A 265 -13.68 -11.09 -3.70
N PHE A 266 -12.84 -11.84 -4.42
CA PHE A 266 -11.40 -11.87 -4.14
C PHE A 266 -10.70 -10.52 -4.42
N SER A 267 -11.24 -9.69 -5.32
CA SER A 267 -10.70 -8.34 -5.55
C SER A 267 -10.97 -7.42 -4.36
N TYR A 268 -12.14 -7.58 -3.71
CA TYR A 268 -12.41 -6.93 -2.43
C TYR A 268 -11.41 -7.40 -1.36
N PHE A 269 -11.12 -8.71 -1.27
CA PHE A 269 -10.14 -9.24 -0.34
C PHE A 269 -8.73 -8.69 -0.59
N GLN A 270 -8.25 -8.68 -1.83
CA GLN A 270 -6.97 -8.07 -2.21
C GLN A 270 -6.95 -6.58 -1.83
N SER A 271 -8.04 -5.83 -2.04
CA SER A 271 -8.13 -4.42 -1.60
C SER A 271 -8.12 -4.23 -0.07
N THR A 272 -8.38 -5.28 0.71
CA THR A 272 -8.25 -5.27 2.19
C THR A 272 -6.88 -5.70 2.70
N GLN A 273 -6.03 -6.25 1.83
CA GLN A 273 -4.61 -6.40 2.12
C GLN A 273 -3.97 -5.01 2.03
N LYS A 274 -3.64 -4.41 3.19
CA LYS A 274 -2.43 -3.58 3.24
C LYS A 274 -1.33 -4.49 2.68
N LEU A 275 -0.60 -4.05 1.66
CA LEU A 275 0.59 -4.75 1.18
C LEU A 275 1.42 -5.12 2.42
N PRO A 276 1.68 -6.41 2.68
CA PRO A 276 2.33 -6.79 3.91
C PRO A 276 3.72 -6.16 3.93
N PRO A 277 4.17 -5.55 5.05
CA PRO A 277 5.59 -5.59 5.32
C PRO A 277 5.97 -7.08 5.38
N SER A 278 6.96 -7.48 4.61
CA SER A 278 7.45 -8.84 4.55
C SER A 278 7.79 -9.31 5.96
N ASP A 279 7.33 -10.51 6.32
CA ASP A 279 7.46 -11.05 7.68
C ASP A 279 8.88 -11.58 7.97
N ASN A 280 9.87 -10.96 7.33
CA ASN A 280 11.31 -11.24 7.46
C ASN A 280 11.88 -10.45 8.65
N GLY A 281 11.35 -10.70 9.85
CA GLY A 281 11.96 -10.32 11.12
C GLY A 281 12.43 -8.87 11.21
N ASN A 282 11.47 -7.94 11.32
CA ASN A 282 11.72 -6.51 11.60
C ASN A 282 12.53 -5.75 10.53
N THR A 283 12.80 -6.35 9.36
CA THR A 283 13.70 -5.81 8.32
C THR A 283 12.94 -5.55 7.01
N LEU A 284 12.80 -4.28 6.62
CA LEU A 284 12.17 -3.85 5.38
C LEU A 284 13.19 -3.82 4.23
N THR A 285 12.82 -4.40 3.10
CA THR A 285 13.65 -4.63 1.91
C THR A 285 13.33 -3.65 0.78
N ILE A 286 14.34 -2.94 0.29
CA ILE A 286 14.22 -1.94 -0.78
C ILE A 286 15.09 -2.36 -1.96
N LEU A 287 14.49 -2.43 -3.15
CA LEU A 287 15.20 -2.37 -4.43
C LEU A 287 15.09 -0.94 -4.97
N SER A 288 16.19 -0.38 -5.48
CA SER A 288 16.19 0.93 -6.12
C SER A 288 16.97 0.92 -7.43
N ILE A 289 16.44 1.53 -8.49
CA ILE A 289 16.97 1.43 -9.85
C ILE A 289 17.10 2.83 -10.49
N ASP A 290 18.32 3.19 -10.87
CA ASP A 290 18.64 4.49 -11.46
C ASP A 290 18.05 4.69 -12.88
N GLY A 291 17.86 5.95 -13.25
CA GLY A 291 17.53 6.37 -14.62
C GLY A 291 18.76 6.50 -15.52
N GLY A 292 18.71 5.90 -16.71
CA GLY A 292 19.83 5.89 -17.66
C GLY A 292 19.51 5.57 -19.12
N GLY A 293 18.24 5.68 -19.53
CA GLY A 293 17.80 5.35 -20.89
C GLY A 293 18.01 3.87 -21.22
N ILE A 294 18.56 3.57 -22.40
CA ILE A 294 18.82 2.19 -22.86
C ILE A 294 19.77 1.40 -21.93
N ARG A 295 20.56 2.10 -21.12
CA ARG A 295 21.49 1.51 -20.14
C ARG A 295 20.76 0.82 -18.97
N GLY A 296 19.43 0.91 -18.89
CA GLY A 296 18.58 0.05 -18.06
C GLY A 296 18.78 -1.46 -18.28
N ILE A 297 19.41 -1.87 -19.39
CA ILE A 297 19.92 -3.23 -19.62
C ILE A 297 20.89 -3.68 -18.50
N ILE A 298 21.76 -2.79 -18.00
CA ILE A 298 22.76 -3.12 -16.96
C ILE A 298 22.05 -3.61 -15.67
N PRO A 299 21.19 -2.82 -15.00
CA PRO A 299 20.52 -3.26 -13.78
C PRO A 299 19.53 -4.41 -14.03
N ALA A 300 18.86 -4.46 -15.21
CA ALA A 300 18.00 -5.59 -15.56
C ALA A 300 18.79 -6.92 -15.68
N THR A 301 20.05 -6.87 -16.12
CA THR A 301 20.94 -8.03 -16.19
C THR A 301 21.40 -8.49 -14.80
N VAL A 302 21.72 -7.56 -13.89
CA VAL A 302 22.02 -7.86 -12.49
C VAL A 302 20.80 -8.48 -11.79
N LEU A 303 19.60 -7.94 -12.03
CA LEU A 303 18.34 -8.52 -11.54
C LEU A 303 18.05 -9.90 -12.14
N HIS A 304 18.47 -10.18 -13.38
CA HIS A 304 18.32 -11.51 -13.97
C HIS A 304 19.21 -12.56 -13.28
N TYR A 305 20.41 -12.18 -12.83
CA TYR A 305 21.21 -13.05 -11.95
C TYR A 305 20.52 -13.26 -10.59
N LEU A 306 20.03 -12.19 -9.96
CA LEU A 306 19.32 -12.27 -8.68
C LEU A 306 18.09 -13.19 -8.74
N ASP A 307 17.27 -13.03 -9.78
CA ASP A 307 16.09 -13.88 -10.06
C ASP A 307 16.45 -15.35 -10.23
N LYS A 308 17.58 -15.66 -10.89
CA LYS A 308 18.11 -17.03 -11.00
C LYS A 308 18.62 -17.58 -9.66
N ALA A 309 19.35 -16.78 -8.89
CA ALA A 309 19.87 -17.17 -7.58
C ALA A 309 18.74 -17.45 -6.57
N LEU A 310 17.68 -16.64 -6.61
CA LEU A 310 16.43 -16.87 -5.88
C LEU A 310 15.74 -18.15 -6.34
N LYS A 311 15.52 -18.33 -7.65
CA LYS A 311 14.81 -19.51 -8.20
C LYS A 311 15.57 -20.83 -8.03
N ALA A 312 16.87 -20.78 -7.80
CA ALA A 312 17.67 -21.94 -7.40
C ALA A 312 17.43 -22.38 -5.94
N LYS A 313 16.94 -21.48 -5.07
CA LYS A 313 16.57 -21.75 -3.67
C LYS A 313 15.08 -22.07 -3.53
N ASP A 314 14.21 -21.29 -4.18
CA ASP A 314 12.77 -21.50 -4.28
C ASP A 314 12.31 -21.34 -5.74
N PRO A 315 11.90 -22.41 -6.45
CA PRO A 315 11.39 -22.33 -7.82
C PRO A 315 10.18 -21.39 -8.00
N ASN A 316 9.44 -21.11 -6.92
CA ASN A 316 8.31 -20.19 -6.92
C ASN A 316 8.70 -18.74 -6.61
N ALA A 317 9.98 -18.43 -6.42
CA ALA A 317 10.44 -17.08 -6.16
C ALA A 317 10.03 -16.08 -7.27
N ASP A 318 9.60 -14.89 -6.85
CA ASP A 318 9.28 -13.75 -7.71
C ASP A 318 9.80 -12.47 -7.03
N LEU A 319 10.60 -11.67 -7.74
CA LEU A 319 11.27 -10.50 -7.17
C LEU A 319 10.32 -9.50 -6.50
N ALA A 320 9.07 -9.39 -6.96
CA ALA A 320 8.09 -8.52 -6.34
C ALA A 320 7.76 -8.89 -4.88
N HIS A 321 7.96 -10.16 -4.49
CA HIS A 321 7.73 -10.64 -3.12
C HIS A 321 8.99 -10.63 -2.24
N TYR A 322 10.17 -10.37 -2.80
CA TYR A 322 11.44 -10.25 -2.06
C TYR A 322 11.82 -8.80 -1.72
N PHE A 323 11.05 -7.83 -2.22
CA PHE A 323 11.25 -6.41 -1.97
C PHE A 323 9.93 -5.76 -1.56
N ASP A 324 9.86 -5.27 -0.32
CA ASP A 324 8.73 -4.51 0.23
C ASP A 324 8.45 -3.21 -0.52
N VAL A 325 9.51 -2.65 -1.13
CA VAL A 325 9.45 -1.46 -1.97
C VAL A 325 10.41 -1.59 -3.14
N ILE A 326 9.92 -1.27 -4.35
CA ILE A 326 10.76 -1.10 -5.54
C ILE A 326 10.70 0.36 -6.01
N GLY A 327 11.83 1.07 -5.92
CA GLY A 327 12.00 2.44 -6.38
C GLY A 327 12.65 2.52 -7.76
N GLY A 328 12.18 3.43 -8.63
CA GLY A 328 12.73 3.55 -9.97
C GLY A 328 12.48 4.91 -10.64
N THR A 329 13.52 5.45 -11.28
CA THR A 329 13.46 6.69 -12.08
C THR A 329 13.68 6.37 -13.56
N SER A 330 12.93 7.01 -14.46
CA SER A 330 13.13 6.88 -15.92
C SER A 330 13.11 5.42 -16.38
N SER A 331 14.15 4.94 -17.07
CA SER A 331 14.33 3.53 -17.40
C SER A 331 14.25 2.58 -16.19
N GLY A 332 14.73 2.99 -15.01
CA GLY A 332 14.56 2.24 -13.76
C GLY A 332 13.11 2.22 -13.28
N GLY A 333 12.33 3.26 -13.57
CA GLY A 333 10.89 3.32 -13.35
C GLY A 333 10.12 2.36 -14.27
N LEU A 334 10.53 2.24 -15.54
CA LEU A 334 10.02 1.19 -16.44
C LEU A 334 10.28 -0.21 -15.86
N VAL A 335 11.52 -0.53 -15.47
CA VAL A 335 11.88 -1.81 -14.84
C VAL A 335 11.01 -2.07 -13.59
N THR A 336 10.90 -1.07 -12.71
CA THR A 336 10.09 -1.11 -11.48
C THR A 336 8.64 -1.49 -11.75
N THR A 337 7.98 -0.77 -12.66
CA THR A 337 6.57 -1.05 -13.00
C THR A 337 6.37 -2.39 -13.71
N MET A 338 7.33 -2.84 -14.54
CA MET A 338 7.25 -4.14 -15.19
C MET A 338 7.35 -5.29 -14.16
N LEU A 339 8.26 -5.18 -13.19
CA LEU A 339 8.36 -6.17 -12.10
C LEU A 339 7.12 -6.17 -11.20
N ALA A 340 6.62 -4.99 -10.83
CA ALA A 340 5.53 -4.85 -9.87
C ALA A 340 4.12 -5.00 -10.47
N THR A 341 3.97 -5.10 -11.80
CA THR A 341 2.67 -5.33 -12.46
C THR A 341 2.24 -6.78 -12.27
N PRO A 342 1.01 -7.07 -11.80
CA PRO A 342 0.51 -8.44 -11.68
C PRO A 342 0.31 -9.08 -13.06
N ASN A 343 0.66 -10.36 -13.16
CA ASN A 343 0.46 -11.15 -14.37
C ASN A 343 -1.05 -11.40 -14.60
N PRO A 344 -1.57 -11.23 -15.83
CA PRO A 344 -2.99 -11.44 -16.13
C PRO A 344 -3.49 -12.87 -15.87
N ASP A 345 -2.62 -13.87 -16.02
CA ASP A 345 -2.96 -15.30 -15.89
C ASP A 345 -2.74 -15.81 -14.46
N ASP A 346 -1.79 -15.22 -13.72
CA ASP A 346 -1.55 -15.47 -12.29
C ASP A 346 -1.31 -14.13 -11.54
N PRO A 347 -2.36 -13.51 -10.97
CA PRO A 347 -2.26 -12.21 -10.31
C PRO A 347 -1.34 -12.15 -9.09
N ASN A 348 -0.74 -13.28 -8.66
CA ASN A 348 0.26 -13.33 -7.59
C ASN A 348 1.71 -13.36 -8.14
N ARG A 349 1.93 -13.13 -9.43
CA ARG A 349 3.25 -13.17 -10.09
C ARG A 349 3.51 -11.87 -10.84
N GLY A 350 4.77 -11.48 -10.96
CA GLY A 350 5.19 -10.39 -11.84
C GLY A 350 4.84 -10.72 -13.30
N ALA A 351 4.30 -9.74 -14.01
CA ALA A 351 3.98 -9.86 -15.43
C ALA A 351 5.23 -10.04 -16.30
N PHE A 352 6.40 -9.59 -15.81
CA PHE A 352 7.68 -9.63 -16.52
C PHE A 352 8.81 -10.11 -15.62
N THR A 353 9.53 -11.13 -16.06
CA THR A 353 10.82 -11.51 -15.47
C THR A 353 11.94 -10.55 -15.91
N PRO A 354 13.04 -10.41 -15.15
CA PRO A 354 14.17 -9.57 -15.56
C PRO A 354 14.77 -9.94 -16.92
N ALA A 355 14.73 -11.23 -17.31
CA ALA A 355 15.14 -11.68 -18.65
C ALA A 355 14.28 -11.03 -19.75
N GLN A 356 12.96 -11.04 -19.57
CA GLN A 356 12.02 -10.38 -20.49
C GLN A 356 12.19 -8.85 -20.50
N ILE A 357 12.69 -8.26 -19.42
CA ILE A 357 13.00 -6.82 -19.34
C ILE A 357 14.28 -6.48 -20.13
N VAL A 358 15.32 -7.31 -20.05
CA VAL A 358 16.51 -7.20 -20.92
C VAL A 358 16.10 -7.33 -22.40
N ASP A 359 15.31 -8.35 -22.73
CA ASP A 359 14.77 -8.54 -24.08
C ASP A 359 13.88 -7.37 -24.53
N PHE A 360 13.06 -6.80 -23.63
CA PHE A 360 12.26 -5.62 -23.91
C PHE A 360 13.13 -4.45 -24.37
N PHE A 361 14.20 -4.11 -23.63
CA PHE A 361 15.10 -3.02 -24.04
C PHE A 361 15.78 -3.31 -25.38
N LYS A 362 16.26 -4.54 -25.60
CA LYS A 362 16.95 -4.93 -26.84
C LYS A 362 16.04 -4.89 -28.07
N GLN A 363 14.77 -5.28 -27.92
CA GLN A 363 13.79 -5.31 -29.01
C GLN A 363 13.12 -3.95 -29.25
N ASN A 364 12.79 -3.20 -28.19
CA ASN A 364 11.98 -1.98 -28.27
C ASN A 364 12.82 -0.70 -28.24
N GLY A 365 14.03 -0.73 -27.67
CA GLY A 365 14.97 0.39 -27.65
C GLY A 365 15.17 1.05 -29.04
N PRO A 366 15.48 0.29 -30.10
CA PRO A 366 15.60 0.83 -31.46
C PRO A 366 14.37 1.56 -31.99
N HIS A 367 13.18 1.25 -31.48
CA HIS A 367 11.93 1.92 -31.85
C HIS A 367 11.62 3.12 -30.95
N ILE A 368 11.95 3.05 -29.65
CA ILE A 368 11.85 4.16 -28.68
C ILE A 368 12.78 5.32 -29.07
N PHE A 369 14.02 5.00 -29.44
CA PHE A 369 15.06 5.97 -29.81
C PHE A 369 15.21 6.13 -31.33
N ASN A 370 14.12 5.96 -32.08
CA ASN A 370 14.09 6.25 -33.51
C ASN A 370 14.04 7.77 -33.75
N SER A 371 15.03 8.32 -34.46
CA SER A 371 15.17 9.76 -34.71
C SER A 371 14.23 10.28 -35.82
N SER A 372 12.98 9.79 -35.86
CA SER A 372 11.99 10.04 -36.90
C SER A 372 11.30 11.41 -36.82
N ARG A 373 11.63 12.25 -35.83
CA ARG A 373 10.94 13.54 -35.59
C ARG A 373 11.59 14.70 -36.35
N PRO A 374 10.89 15.36 -37.30
CA PRO A 374 11.37 16.59 -37.92
C PRO A 374 11.12 17.83 -37.05
N GLY A 375 12.05 18.79 -37.08
CA GLY A 375 11.87 20.15 -36.52
C GLY A 375 12.63 20.42 -35.22
N ASN A 376 12.39 21.59 -34.61
CA ASN A 376 13.11 22.10 -33.44
C ASN A 376 12.56 21.55 -32.10
N GLY A 377 12.17 20.27 -32.07
CA GLY A 377 11.62 19.60 -30.89
C GLY A 377 12.64 18.78 -30.11
N PRO A 378 12.20 18.00 -29.11
CA PRO A 378 12.98 16.90 -28.54
C PRO A 378 13.45 15.91 -29.61
N GLN A 379 14.57 15.22 -29.37
CA GLN A 379 15.21 14.30 -30.32
C GLN A 379 14.28 13.19 -30.85
N PHE A 380 13.32 12.75 -30.02
CA PHE A 380 12.36 11.68 -30.31
C PHE A 380 10.93 12.18 -30.17
N ASP A 381 9.97 11.50 -30.81
CA ASP A 381 8.54 11.84 -30.72
C ASP A 381 7.85 11.27 -29.47
N GLY A 382 8.36 10.17 -28.92
CA GLY A 382 7.79 9.48 -27.75
C GLY A 382 6.56 8.61 -28.05
N GLU A 383 6.03 8.63 -29.27
CA GLU A 383 4.79 7.91 -29.61
C GLU A 383 4.94 6.39 -29.46
N PHE A 384 6.10 5.84 -29.86
CA PHE A 384 6.36 4.42 -29.64
C PHE A 384 6.41 4.06 -28.15
N LEU A 385 7.08 4.88 -27.33
CA LEU A 385 7.15 4.69 -25.87
C LEU A 385 5.75 4.73 -25.25
N HIS A 386 4.91 5.68 -25.65
CA HIS A 386 3.52 5.79 -25.17
C HIS A 386 2.70 4.54 -25.51
N ASN A 387 2.85 4.02 -26.73
CA ASN A 387 2.06 2.89 -27.20
C ASN A 387 2.52 1.57 -26.56
N ILE A 388 3.83 1.33 -26.45
CA ILE A 388 4.36 0.09 -25.88
C ILE A 388 4.11 0.02 -24.36
N THR A 389 4.22 1.12 -23.60
CA THR A 389 3.90 1.10 -22.16
C THR A 389 2.42 0.85 -21.90
N ARG A 390 1.51 1.46 -22.68
CA ARG A 390 0.08 1.17 -22.63
C ARG A 390 -0.24 -0.28 -23.02
N GLN A 391 0.46 -0.85 -23.98
CA GLN A 391 0.28 -2.26 -24.36
C GLN A 391 0.74 -3.24 -23.27
N LEU A 392 1.90 -2.97 -22.65
CA LEU A 392 2.49 -3.84 -21.63
C LEU A 392 1.73 -3.77 -20.30
N LEU A 393 1.37 -2.56 -19.87
CA LEU A 393 0.81 -2.29 -18.54
C LEU A 393 -0.72 -2.18 -18.54
N LYS A 394 -1.34 -2.09 -19.72
CA LYS A 394 -2.80 -2.04 -19.91
C LYS A 394 -3.45 -0.96 -19.02
N ASP A 395 -4.59 -1.29 -18.42
CA ASP A 395 -5.34 -0.42 -17.50
C ASP A 395 -4.85 -0.54 -16.04
N THR A 396 -3.72 -1.18 -15.77
CA THR A 396 -3.20 -1.38 -14.40
C THR A 396 -2.86 -0.03 -13.77
N ARG A 397 -3.37 0.18 -12.56
CA ARG A 397 -3.16 1.38 -11.73
C ARG A 397 -2.14 1.14 -10.62
N LEU A 398 -1.62 2.24 -10.06
CA LEU A 398 -0.66 2.22 -8.97
C LEU A 398 -1.11 1.38 -7.76
N ASN A 399 -2.39 1.41 -7.39
CA ASN A 399 -2.93 0.59 -6.29
C ASN A 399 -3.05 -0.92 -6.58
N GLN A 400 -2.68 -1.37 -7.78
CA GLN A 400 -2.76 -2.76 -8.21
C GLN A 400 -1.37 -3.40 -8.35
N THR A 401 -0.30 -2.72 -7.95
CA THR A 401 1.05 -3.31 -7.93
C THR A 401 1.18 -4.38 -6.84
N LEU A 402 1.97 -5.41 -7.13
CA LEU A 402 2.24 -6.54 -6.23
C LEU A 402 2.99 -6.15 -4.95
N THR A 403 3.74 -5.06 -5.02
CA THR A 403 4.53 -4.47 -3.93
C THR A 403 4.44 -2.95 -4.00
N ASN A 404 4.92 -2.24 -2.99
CA ASN A 404 4.95 -0.79 -3.02
C ASN A 404 5.95 -0.34 -4.09
N VAL A 405 5.57 0.59 -4.96
CA VAL A 405 6.51 1.23 -5.88
C VAL A 405 6.74 2.69 -5.49
N VAL A 406 7.92 3.21 -5.79
CA VAL A 406 8.25 4.63 -5.65
C VAL A 406 8.84 5.14 -6.96
N VAL A 407 8.05 5.88 -7.73
CA VAL A 407 8.44 6.39 -9.06
C VAL A 407 8.42 7.92 -9.06
N PRO A 408 9.61 8.58 -9.04
CA PRO A 408 9.71 10.03 -9.16
C PRO A 408 9.42 10.53 -10.58
N ALA A 409 8.82 11.71 -10.67
CA ALA A 409 8.68 12.53 -11.88
C ALA A 409 8.67 14.02 -11.46
N PHE A 410 8.70 14.96 -12.41
CA PHE A 410 8.61 16.40 -12.09
C PHE A 410 7.50 17.10 -12.89
N ASP A 411 6.63 17.87 -12.22
CA ASP A 411 5.54 18.60 -12.88
C ASP A 411 5.98 20.04 -13.22
N LEU A 412 6.04 20.34 -14.52
CA LEU A 412 6.42 21.64 -15.09
C LEU A 412 5.45 22.78 -14.72
N LYS A 413 4.15 22.49 -14.59
CA LYS A 413 3.13 23.50 -14.32
C LYS A 413 3.10 23.88 -12.84
N ARG A 414 3.39 22.91 -11.96
CA ARG A 414 3.45 23.08 -10.49
C ARG A 414 4.83 23.46 -9.99
N GLN A 415 5.88 23.24 -10.78
CA GLN A 415 7.30 23.42 -10.40
C GLN A 415 7.66 22.59 -9.16
N LYS A 416 7.22 21.33 -9.11
CA LYS A 416 7.40 20.42 -7.97
C LYS A 416 7.65 18.99 -8.43
N PRO A 417 8.44 18.19 -7.68
CA PRO A 417 8.46 16.75 -7.86
C PRO A 417 7.10 16.14 -7.55
N VAL A 418 6.76 15.07 -8.28
CA VAL A 418 5.63 14.19 -8.04
C VAL A 418 6.21 12.81 -7.79
N ILE A 419 5.95 12.25 -6.61
CA ILE A 419 6.37 10.89 -6.26
C ILE A 419 5.13 10.01 -6.31
N PHE A 420 5.03 9.17 -7.33
CA PHE A 420 4.00 8.15 -7.43
C PHE A 420 4.38 7.00 -6.48
N SER A 421 3.59 6.82 -5.43
CA SER A 421 3.89 5.95 -4.30
C SER A 421 2.63 5.33 -3.71
N ASN A 422 2.61 4.01 -3.52
CA ASN A 422 1.48 3.28 -2.91
C ASN A 422 1.13 3.83 -1.53
N TYR A 423 2.15 4.15 -0.73
CA TYR A 423 2.02 4.72 0.61
C TYR A 423 1.23 6.03 0.65
N LYS A 424 1.19 6.79 -0.45
CA LYS A 424 0.47 8.07 -0.53
C LYS A 424 -1.01 7.93 -0.88
N LEU A 425 -1.46 6.77 -1.37
CA LEU A 425 -2.80 6.65 -1.97
C LEU A 425 -3.95 6.81 -0.99
N GLU A 426 -3.75 6.50 0.30
CA GLU A 426 -4.77 6.72 1.34
C GLU A 426 -5.04 8.22 1.55
N ASN A 427 -4.00 9.05 1.53
CA ASN A 427 -4.10 10.50 1.77
C ASN A 427 -4.21 11.34 0.48
N VAL A 428 -3.77 10.79 -0.65
CA VAL A 428 -3.59 11.50 -1.93
C VAL A 428 -4.09 10.62 -3.09
N PRO A 429 -5.40 10.26 -3.13
CA PRO A 429 -5.94 9.25 -4.05
C PRO A 429 -5.80 9.60 -5.53
N TYR A 430 -5.71 10.89 -5.88
CA TYR A 430 -5.49 11.33 -7.25
C TYR A 430 -4.12 10.91 -7.83
N LEU A 431 -3.17 10.46 -6.99
CA LEU A 431 -1.92 9.84 -7.45
C LEU A 431 -2.10 8.40 -7.95
N ASN A 432 -3.29 7.80 -7.80
CA ASN A 432 -3.59 6.45 -8.31
C ASN A 432 -3.79 6.44 -9.84
N ALA A 433 -2.78 6.87 -10.58
CA ALA A 433 -2.77 6.92 -12.04
C ALA A 433 -2.53 5.54 -12.67
N LEU A 434 -2.68 5.45 -13.98
CA LEU A 434 -2.27 4.26 -14.75
C LEU A 434 -0.74 4.12 -14.67
N LEU A 435 -0.24 2.89 -14.54
CA LEU A 435 1.20 2.63 -14.55
C LEU A 435 1.84 3.09 -15.86
N SER A 436 1.13 2.98 -16.99
CA SER A 436 1.59 3.52 -18.28
C SER A 436 1.81 5.04 -18.25
N ASP A 437 0.90 5.82 -17.67
CA ASP A 437 1.07 7.27 -17.51
C ASP A 437 2.26 7.61 -16.59
N ILE A 438 2.45 6.84 -15.52
CA ILE A 438 3.58 6.98 -14.58
C ILE A 438 4.92 6.67 -15.28
N CYS A 439 4.99 5.59 -16.06
CA CYS A 439 6.17 5.21 -16.85
C CYS A 439 6.57 6.27 -17.87
N ILE A 440 5.59 6.79 -18.62
CA ILE A 440 5.84 7.82 -19.62
C ILE A 440 6.33 9.09 -18.91
N SER A 441 5.67 9.48 -17.82
CA SER A 441 6.03 10.65 -17.01
C SER A 441 7.45 10.59 -16.48
N THR A 442 7.85 9.48 -15.84
CA THR A 442 9.18 9.33 -15.26
C THR A 442 10.29 9.24 -16.31
N SER A 443 9.97 8.89 -17.56
CA SER A 443 10.93 8.69 -18.67
C SER A 443 11.00 9.86 -19.67
N ALA A 444 10.22 10.93 -19.47
CA ALA A 444 10.10 12.04 -20.43
C ALA A 444 11.28 13.02 -20.34
N GLU A 445 12.49 12.56 -20.71
CA GLU A 445 13.75 13.28 -20.51
C GLU A 445 13.82 14.57 -21.34
N PRO A 446 14.05 15.75 -20.72
CA PRO A 446 14.18 17.01 -21.44
C PRO A 446 15.19 16.95 -22.59
N THR A 447 14.87 17.58 -23.71
CA THR A 447 15.59 17.53 -25.00
C THR A 447 15.57 16.18 -25.72
N LYS A 448 15.28 15.06 -25.06
CA LYS A 448 15.16 13.73 -25.69
C LYS A 448 13.72 13.39 -26.06
N LEU A 449 12.81 13.46 -25.10
CA LEU A 449 11.40 13.11 -25.24
C LEU A 449 10.50 14.33 -24.94
N PRO A 450 9.27 14.39 -25.46
CA PRO A 450 8.34 15.45 -25.10
C PRO A 450 7.85 15.31 -23.66
N PRO A 451 7.56 16.42 -22.96
CA PRO A 451 6.79 16.38 -21.72
C PRO A 451 5.43 15.69 -21.91
N TYR A 452 4.98 14.95 -20.90
CA TYR A 452 3.75 14.17 -20.95
C TYR A 452 2.61 14.88 -20.19
N TYR A 453 1.45 14.98 -20.83
CA TYR A 453 0.24 15.52 -20.21
C TYR A 453 -0.81 14.42 -20.07
N PHE A 454 -1.38 14.29 -18.87
CA PHE A 454 -2.55 13.46 -18.62
C PHE A 454 -3.40 14.04 -17.48
N VAL A 455 -4.60 13.48 -17.30
CA VAL A 455 -5.51 13.84 -16.21
C VAL A 455 -5.90 12.56 -15.47
N ASN A 456 -5.73 12.54 -14.15
CA ASN A 456 -6.22 11.46 -13.31
C ASN A 456 -7.05 12.04 -12.16
N ASP A 457 -8.23 11.47 -11.90
CA ASP A 457 -9.17 11.94 -10.86
C ASP A 457 -9.47 13.46 -10.90
N GLY A 458 -9.64 14.01 -12.10
CA GLY A 458 -9.86 15.45 -12.33
C GLY A 458 -8.62 16.34 -12.12
N VAL A 459 -7.46 15.77 -11.82
CA VAL A 459 -6.20 16.46 -11.55
C VAL A 459 -5.28 16.38 -12.77
N GLU A 460 -4.85 17.54 -13.28
CA GLU A 460 -3.91 17.64 -14.41
C GLU A 460 -2.45 17.39 -13.99
N PHE A 461 -1.71 16.65 -14.80
CA PHE A 461 -0.28 16.37 -14.63
C PHE A 461 0.49 16.85 -15.87
N ASN A 462 1.60 17.55 -15.67
CA ASN A 462 2.39 18.18 -16.75
C ASN A 462 3.86 17.74 -16.63
N MET A 463 4.14 16.49 -16.96
CA MET A 463 5.29 15.74 -16.43
C MET A 463 6.52 15.75 -17.34
N ILE A 464 7.69 15.73 -16.70
CA ILE A 464 8.99 15.37 -17.28
C ILE A 464 9.71 14.36 -16.37
N ASP A 465 10.80 13.80 -16.90
CA ASP A 465 11.59 12.73 -16.29
C ASP A 465 11.96 12.95 -14.82
N GLY A 466 11.89 11.87 -14.04
CA GLY A 466 12.21 11.87 -12.61
C GLY A 466 13.65 12.23 -12.30
N GLY A 467 14.58 12.04 -13.25
CA GLY A 467 16.01 12.34 -13.13
C GLY A 467 16.32 13.83 -12.97
N VAL A 468 15.37 14.72 -13.28
CA VAL A 468 15.45 16.15 -12.94
C VAL A 468 15.32 16.39 -11.43
N ALA A 469 14.70 15.46 -10.69
CA ALA A 469 14.53 15.53 -9.24
C ALA A 469 15.40 14.51 -8.48
N ALA A 470 15.52 13.27 -8.98
CA ALA A 470 16.26 12.18 -8.34
C ALA A 470 16.65 11.10 -9.39
N ARG A 471 17.84 11.24 -10.00
CA ARG A 471 18.37 10.25 -10.97
C ARG A 471 18.60 8.88 -10.33
N ASN A 472 19.15 8.90 -9.12
CA ASN A 472 19.19 7.78 -8.18
C ASN A 472 18.01 7.91 -7.20
N PRO A 473 16.94 7.09 -7.33
CA PRO A 473 15.74 7.21 -6.49
C PRO A 473 15.92 6.63 -5.07
N THR A 474 17.10 6.13 -4.70
CA THR A 474 17.29 5.38 -3.45
C THR A 474 16.95 6.21 -2.21
N GLN A 475 17.43 7.46 -2.13
CA GLN A 475 17.09 8.35 -1.03
C GLN A 475 15.60 8.69 -1.00
N ALA A 476 14.97 8.96 -2.15
CA ALA A 476 13.53 9.22 -2.21
C ALA A 476 12.72 8.01 -1.73
N THR A 477 13.11 6.80 -2.12
CA THR A 477 12.46 5.53 -1.74
C THR A 477 12.57 5.28 -0.24
N ILE A 478 13.76 5.47 0.35
CA ILE A 478 13.97 5.39 1.80
C ILE A 478 13.16 6.47 2.54
N SER A 479 13.11 7.70 2.01
CA SER A 479 12.29 8.77 2.61
C SER A 479 10.80 8.44 2.59
N GLU A 480 10.26 7.83 1.52
CA GLU A 480 8.88 7.34 1.51
C GLU A 480 8.66 6.25 2.57
N VAL A 481 9.57 5.28 2.67
CA VAL A 481 9.50 4.24 3.70
C VAL A 481 9.48 4.84 5.11
N LEU A 482 10.40 5.74 5.43
CA LEU A 482 10.52 6.33 6.76
C LEU A 482 9.37 7.29 7.13
N GLN A 483 8.70 7.88 6.15
CA GLN A 483 7.50 8.70 6.39
C GLN A 483 6.27 7.85 6.77
N HIS A 484 6.26 6.56 6.44
CA HIS A 484 5.08 5.71 6.49
C HIS A 484 5.24 4.44 7.36
N ASN A 485 6.42 4.21 7.95
CA ASN A 485 6.72 3.08 8.81
C ASN A 485 7.50 3.53 10.05
N GLU A 486 7.12 3.06 11.24
CA GLU A 486 7.83 3.38 12.49
C GLU A 486 9.11 2.55 12.63
N TYR A 487 10.26 3.24 12.69
CA TYR A 487 11.59 2.68 12.98
C TYR A 487 11.98 1.37 12.25
N PRO A 488 11.75 1.22 10.93
CA PRO A 488 12.14 0.01 10.21
C PRO A 488 13.67 -0.14 10.18
N LYS A 489 14.17 -1.35 10.40
CA LYS A 489 15.52 -1.71 9.96
C LYS A 489 15.46 -1.89 8.45
N ILE A 490 16.24 -1.15 7.67
CA ILE A 490 16.13 -1.15 6.20
C ILE A 490 17.34 -1.86 5.57
N LEU A 491 17.08 -2.86 4.72
CA LEU A 491 18.02 -3.46 3.77
C LEU A 491 17.77 -2.89 2.37
N VAL A 492 18.82 -2.40 1.71
CA VAL A 492 18.74 -1.66 0.45
C VAL A 492 19.69 -2.24 -0.59
N LEU A 493 19.14 -2.65 -1.73
CA LEU A 493 19.87 -2.90 -2.97
C LEU A 493 19.64 -1.74 -3.94
N SER A 494 20.70 -1.02 -4.29
CA SER A 494 20.67 0.09 -5.24
C SER A 494 21.45 -0.28 -6.50
N LEU A 495 20.82 -0.19 -7.66
CA LEU A 495 21.36 -0.59 -8.95
C LEU A 495 21.48 0.62 -9.89
N GLY A 496 22.72 0.93 -10.27
CA GLY A 496 23.02 2.00 -11.21
C GLY A 496 22.85 1.60 -12.69
N THR A 497 23.05 2.58 -13.57
CA THR A 497 23.03 2.40 -15.03
C THR A 497 24.37 2.74 -15.70
N GLY A 498 25.43 2.79 -14.89
CA GLY A 498 26.77 3.14 -15.30
C GLY A 498 27.03 4.64 -15.45
N THR A 499 28.19 5.08 -14.99
CA THR A 499 28.79 6.36 -15.33
C THR A 499 29.96 6.14 -16.28
N GLU A 500 30.05 6.96 -17.32
CA GLU A 500 31.22 6.96 -18.21
C GLU A 500 32.49 7.21 -17.40
N LYS A 501 33.52 6.38 -17.65
CA LYS A 501 34.86 6.58 -17.09
C LYS A 501 35.27 8.03 -17.20
N TYR A 502 35.68 8.65 -16.09
CA TYR A 502 36.29 9.97 -16.14
C TYR A 502 37.68 9.86 -16.77
N VAL A 503 37.71 9.95 -18.10
CA VAL A 503 38.91 10.39 -18.81
C VAL A 503 39.10 11.86 -18.43
N GLU A 504 40.33 12.25 -18.08
CA GLU A 504 40.71 13.67 -18.00
C GLU A 504 40.54 14.30 -19.39
N ASN A 505 39.32 14.75 -19.70
CA ASN A 505 39.04 15.45 -20.94
C ASN A 505 39.55 16.90 -20.78
N PRO A 506 40.60 17.30 -21.50
CA PRO A 506 41.17 18.64 -21.36
C PRO A 506 40.17 19.76 -21.74
N ASP A 507 39.12 19.44 -22.51
CA ASP A 507 38.06 20.39 -22.89
C ASP A 507 37.02 20.61 -21.76
N PHE A 508 37.09 19.84 -20.68
CA PHE A 508 36.23 19.93 -19.48
C PHE A 508 36.97 20.51 -18.26
N ASP A 509 38.01 21.32 -18.49
CA ASP A 509 38.66 22.12 -17.45
C ASP A 509 38.03 23.52 -17.31
N ALA A 510 38.26 24.19 -16.18
CA ALA A 510 37.68 25.51 -15.91
C ALA A 510 38.09 26.60 -16.91
N ARG A 511 39.26 26.47 -17.57
CA ARG A 511 39.72 27.42 -18.59
C ARG A 511 39.00 27.23 -19.91
N SER A 512 38.72 25.98 -20.31
CA SER A 512 37.87 25.65 -21.45
C SER A 512 36.42 26.08 -21.20
N ALA A 513 35.88 25.76 -20.01
CA ALA A 513 34.52 26.12 -19.61
C ALA A 513 34.26 27.63 -19.51
N ALA A 514 35.29 28.44 -19.21
CA ALA A 514 35.21 29.90 -19.23
C ALA A 514 34.87 30.49 -20.62
N ASN A 515 35.10 29.71 -21.70
CA ASN A 515 34.81 30.10 -23.08
C ASN A 515 33.55 29.40 -23.66
N TRP A 516 32.84 28.59 -22.86
CA TRP A 516 31.63 27.89 -23.30
C TRP A 516 30.47 28.86 -23.55
N THR A 517 29.77 28.67 -24.67
CA THR A 517 28.54 29.41 -24.95
C THR A 517 27.38 28.96 -24.07
N THR A 518 26.31 29.74 -23.99
CA THR A 518 25.06 29.33 -23.32
C THR A 518 24.52 27.98 -23.84
N LEU A 519 24.74 27.66 -25.11
CA LEU A 519 24.34 26.36 -25.68
C LEU A 519 25.23 25.22 -25.18
N ASN A 520 26.55 25.41 -25.07
CA ASN A 520 27.45 24.41 -24.48
C ASN A 520 27.04 24.09 -23.04
N TRP A 521 26.81 25.13 -22.22
CA TRP A 521 26.31 24.97 -20.86
C TRP A 521 24.97 24.23 -20.81
N ALA A 522 24.01 24.57 -21.70
CA ALA A 522 22.71 23.91 -21.75
C ALA A 522 22.80 22.40 -22.08
N PHE A 523 23.70 22.00 -23.00
CA PHE A 523 23.91 20.58 -23.33
C PHE A 523 24.60 19.80 -22.21
N VAL A 524 25.55 20.42 -21.50
CA VAL A 524 26.32 19.74 -20.43
C VAL A 524 25.54 19.68 -19.11
N ALA A 525 24.71 20.69 -18.82
CA ALA A 525 24.05 20.82 -17.52
C ALA A 525 23.18 19.62 -17.13
N VAL A 526 22.46 18.99 -18.06
CA VAL A 526 21.57 17.86 -17.76
C VAL A 526 22.34 16.65 -17.21
N ASP A 527 23.40 16.22 -17.89
CA ASP A 527 24.20 15.09 -17.40
C ASP A 527 25.04 15.45 -16.17
N MET A 528 25.59 16.68 -16.11
CA MET A 528 26.35 17.16 -14.97
C MET A 528 25.50 17.20 -13.69
N LEU A 529 24.28 17.76 -13.76
CA LEU A 529 23.33 17.77 -12.63
C LEU A 529 22.86 16.34 -12.28
N GLY A 530 22.65 15.49 -13.28
CA GLY A 530 22.33 14.07 -13.07
C GLY A 530 23.42 13.31 -12.33
N ARG A 531 24.70 13.49 -12.71
CA ARG A 531 25.86 12.90 -12.00
C ARG A 531 25.98 13.45 -10.57
N ALA A 532 25.82 14.76 -10.40
CA ALA A 532 25.83 15.39 -9.07
C ALA A 532 24.70 14.85 -8.16
N SER A 533 23.51 14.62 -8.72
CA SER A 533 22.37 14.01 -8.01
C SER A 533 22.70 12.60 -7.53
N SER A 534 23.23 11.71 -8.37
CA SER A 534 23.62 10.36 -7.94
C SER A 534 24.74 10.40 -6.88
N ALA A 535 25.80 11.18 -7.10
CA ALA A 535 26.95 11.25 -6.19
C ALA A 535 26.57 11.80 -4.79
N ILE A 536 25.72 12.81 -4.71
CA ILE A 536 25.27 13.34 -3.40
C ILE A 536 24.31 12.37 -2.70
N THR A 537 23.46 11.66 -3.44
CA THR A 537 22.63 10.58 -2.90
C THR A 537 23.50 9.48 -2.30
N ASP A 538 24.51 9.00 -3.02
CA ASP A 538 25.43 7.99 -2.49
C ASP A 538 26.23 8.50 -1.28
N TYR A 539 26.56 9.80 -1.21
CA TYR A 539 27.23 10.39 -0.04
C TYR A 539 26.33 10.36 1.20
N TYR A 540 25.04 10.72 1.07
CA TYR A 540 24.08 10.65 2.17
C TYR A 540 23.87 9.20 2.62
N LEU A 541 23.73 8.26 1.68
CA LEU A 541 23.51 6.84 2.00
C LEU A 541 24.75 6.20 2.62
N ALA A 542 25.93 6.42 2.05
CA ALA A 542 27.18 5.95 2.63
C ALA A 542 27.45 6.56 4.03
N SER A 543 26.94 7.76 4.32
CA SER A 543 26.98 8.36 5.66
C SER A 543 25.99 7.70 6.63
N LEU A 544 24.72 7.55 6.23
CA LEU A 544 23.66 6.96 7.05
C LEU A 544 23.91 5.48 7.36
N PHE A 545 24.45 4.72 6.41
CA PHE A 545 24.77 3.30 6.54
C PHE A 545 26.27 3.03 6.78
N SER A 546 27.04 4.06 7.17
CA SER A 546 28.50 3.98 7.39
C SER A 546 28.93 2.96 8.46
N GLY A 547 28.10 2.75 9.48
CA GLY A 547 28.43 2.05 10.73
C GLY A 547 28.52 0.53 10.68
N PHE A 548 28.22 -0.11 9.53
CA PHE A 548 28.23 -1.56 9.41
C PHE A 548 29.05 -2.02 8.19
N GLN A 549 30.29 -2.44 8.43
CA GLN A 549 31.03 -3.25 7.44
C GLN A 549 30.38 -4.65 7.30
N PRO A 550 30.64 -5.39 6.20
CA PRO A 550 30.26 -6.80 6.11
C PRO A 550 30.74 -7.58 7.36
N PRO A 551 29.91 -8.44 7.96
CA PRO A 551 28.67 -9.00 7.39
C PRO A 551 27.40 -8.15 7.58
N HIS A 552 27.45 -7.03 8.30
CA HIS A 552 26.25 -6.31 8.78
C HIS A 552 25.77 -5.16 7.88
N SER A 553 26.45 -4.85 6.77
CA SER A 553 26.03 -3.74 5.88
C SER A 553 24.63 -3.97 5.32
N THR A 554 23.75 -2.99 5.53
CA THR A 554 22.38 -2.99 4.99
C THR A 554 22.20 -2.10 3.75
N TYR A 555 23.29 -1.56 3.19
CA TYR A 555 23.30 -0.87 1.90
C TYR A 555 24.29 -1.55 0.94
N LEU A 556 23.81 -1.96 -0.23
CA LEU A 556 24.61 -2.46 -1.34
C LEU A 556 24.31 -1.64 -2.60
N ARG A 557 25.30 -0.90 -3.10
CA ARG A 557 25.27 -0.23 -4.40
C ARG A 557 26.05 -1.08 -5.40
N ILE A 558 25.43 -1.38 -6.54
CA ILE A 558 26.08 -2.01 -7.70
C ILE A 558 25.93 -1.04 -8.87
N ASP A 559 27.05 -0.51 -9.35
CA ASP A 559 27.10 0.43 -10.47
C ASP A 559 28.41 0.26 -11.25
N GLU A 560 28.41 0.63 -12.52
CA GLU A 560 29.59 0.64 -13.38
C GLU A 560 30.21 2.04 -13.35
N HIS A 561 31.38 2.19 -12.75
CA HIS A 561 32.01 3.51 -12.60
C HIS A 561 32.98 3.86 -13.73
N ASP A 562 33.35 2.89 -14.56
CA ASP A 562 34.33 2.98 -15.63
C ASP A 562 33.71 2.63 -17.02
N LEU A 563 32.42 2.90 -17.21
CA LEU A 563 31.68 2.52 -18.42
C LEU A 563 32.39 3.03 -19.69
N ASN A 564 32.60 2.13 -20.65
CA ASN A 564 33.19 2.46 -21.96
C ASN A 564 32.39 3.59 -22.64
N HIS A 565 33.10 4.57 -23.22
CA HIS A 565 32.52 5.69 -23.96
C HIS A 565 31.55 5.24 -25.07
N ASP A 566 31.88 4.15 -25.80
CA ASP A 566 30.98 3.59 -26.83
C ASP A 566 29.60 3.19 -26.26
N PHE A 567 29.54 2.88 -24.96
CA PHE A 567 28.36 2.42 -24.23
C PHE A 567 27.75 3.48 -23.31
N SER A 568 28.36 4.66 -23.17
CA SER A 568 27.90 5.68 -22.21
C SER A 568 26.64 6.43 -22.67
N ASN A 569 26.44 6.54 -23.98
CA ASN A 569 25.34 7.28 -24.57
C ASN A 569 23.98 6.60 -24.28
N PRO A 570 23.08 7.22 -23.48
CA PRO A 570 21.84 6.59 -23.00
C PRO A 570 20.78 6.36 -24.09
N VAL A 571 21.03 6.80 -25.32
CA VAL A 571 20.12 6.62 -26.48
C VAL A 571 20.80 5.88 -27.65
N ASN A 572 21.97 5.28 -27.42
CA ASN A 572 22.63 4.44 -28.42
C ASN A 572 21.93 3.08 -28.52
N VAL A 573 21.44 2.73 -29.70
CA VAL A 573 20.62 1.52 -29.94
C VAL A 573 21.21 0.62 -31.04
N THR A 574 22.51 0.77 -31.32
CA THR A 574 23.21 -0.22 -32.15
C THR A 574 23.24 -1.58 -31.46
N LYS A 575 23.29 -2.65 -32.24
CA LYS A 575 23.31 -4.01 -31.70
C LYS A 575 24.51 -4.22 -30.78
N GLU A 576 25.66 -3.68 -31.19
CA GLU A 576 26.93 -3.73 -30.48
C GLU A 576 26.83 -3.03 -29.12
N ASN A 577 26.09 -1.92 -29.03
CA ASN A 577 25.82 -1.23 -27.77
C ASN A 577 24.93 -2.05 -26.84
N LEU A 578 23.83 -2.59 -27.37
CA LEU A 578 22.85 -3.37 -26.61
C LEU A 578 23.48 -4.65 -26.03
N GLU A 579 24.29 -5.36 -26.82
CA GLU A 579 25.05 -6.53 -26.39
C GLU A 579 26.21 -6.15 -25.44
N GLY A 580 26.83 -4.98 -25.66
CA GLY A 580 27.85 -4.42 -24.77
C GLY A 580 27.33 -4.14 -23.37
N LEU A 581 26.17 -3.48 -23.25
CA LEU A 581 25.52 -3.16 -21.96
C LEU A 581 25.09 -4.41 -21.19
N GLU A 582 24.58 -5.43 -21.88
CA GLU A 582 24.26 -6.72 -21.25
C GLU A 582 25.54 -7.40 -20.73
N LYS A 583 26.61 -7.37 -21.51
CA LYS A 583 27.92 -7.90 -21.10
C LYS A 583 28.50 -7.13 -19.90
N THR A 584 28.40 -5.80 -19.86
CA THR A 584 28.77 -4.99 -18.69
C THR A 584 28.00 -5.43 -17.44
N GLY A 585 26.67 -5.62 -17.55
CA GLY A 585 25.86 -6.15 -16.45
C GLY A 585 26.29 -7.54 -15.96
N GLN A 586 26.76 -8.41 -16.86
CA GLN A 586 27.33 -9.72 -16.51
C GLN A 586 28.72 -9.61 -15.87
N GLN A 587 29.55 -8.65 -16.32
CA GLN A 587 30.90 -8.43 -15.80
C GLN A 587 30.88 -7.85 -14.39
N LEU A 588 30.00 -6.87 -14.12
CA LEU A 588 29.80 -6.26 -12.79
C LEU A 588 29.64 -7.29 -11.68
N LEU A 589 28.96 -8.41 -11.94
CA LEU A 589 28.75 -9.49 -10.96
C LEU A 589 30.07 -10.10 -10.46
N GLN A 590 31.11 -10.11 -11.29
CA GLN A 590 32.45 -10.63 -10.95
C GLN A 590 33.39 -9.57 -10.35
N GLU A 591 33.02 -8.30 -10.45
CA GLU A 591 33.80 -7.20 -9.89
C GLU A 591 33.61 -7.07 -8.38
N LYS A 592 34.60 -6.45 -7.72
CA LYS A 592 34.56 -6.22 -6.28
C LYS A 592 33.57 -5.12 -5.93
N VAL A 593 32.85 -5.29 -4.81
CA VAL A 593 31.94 -4.26 -4.30
C VAL A 593 32.74 -2.98 -4.05
N LEU A 594 32.21 -1.86 -4.52
CA LEU A 594 32.80 -0.54 -4.35
C LEU A 594 32.04 0.25 -3.27
N LYS A 595 32.78 0.96 -2.42
CA LYS A 595 32.24 1.85 -1.39
C LYS A 595 32.85 3.24 -1.56
N MET A 596 32.04 4.29 -1.51
CA MET A 596 32.56 5.66 -1.50
C MET A 596 33.21 6.00 -0.15
N ASN A 597 34.41 6.58 -0.21
CA ASN A 597 35.07 7.24 0.91
C ASN A 597 34.46 8.63 1.13
N LEU A 598 33.89 8.86 2.32
CA LEU A 598 33.17 10.09 2.67
C LEU A 598 34.03 11.37 2.74
N ASN A 599 35.36 11.23 2.81
CA ASN A 599 36.28 12.37 2.89
C ASN A 599 36.85 12.76 1.52
N THR A 600 37.09 11.77 0.65
CA THR A 600 37.75 11.98 -0.65
C THR A 600 36.82 11.88 -1.85
N PHE A 601 35.59 11.37 -1.67
CA PHE A 601 34.66 10.98 -2.73
C PHE A 601 35.19 9.91 -3.71
N ASN A 602 36.36 9.33 -3.43
CA ASN A 602 36.92 8.24 -4.20
C ASN A 602 36.25 6.90 -3.82
N LEU A 603 36.31 5.94 -4.73
CA LEU A 603 35.79 4.59 -4.53
C LEU A 603 36.87 3.67 -3.96
N GLU A 604 36.50 2.88 -2.95
CA GLU A 604 37.33 1.87 -2.30
C GLU A 604 36.77 0.48 -2.59
N GLN A 605 37.64 -0.46 -2.97
CA GLN A 605 37.27 -1.86 -3.20
C GLN A 605 37.15 -2.62 -1.87
N LEU A 606 36.06 -3.38 -1.72
CA LEU A 606 35.85 -4.33 -0.64
C LEU A 606 36.29 -5.75 -1.04
N GLY A 607 36.36 -6.66 -0.07
CA GLY A 607 36.89 -8.01 -0.28
C GLY A 607 35.97 -8.95 -1.08
N GLU A 608 34.65 -8.75 -1.06
CA GLU A 608 33.65 -9.57 -1.76
C GLU A 608 33.33 -9.02 -3.17
N THR A 609 32.93 -9.91 -4.08
CA THR A 609 32.35 -9.56 -5.39
C THR A 609 30.89 -9.14 -5.27
N ASN A 610 30.37 -8.45 -6.28
CA ASN A 610 28.95 -8.08 -6.32
C ASN A 610 28.03 -9.32 -6.31
N ALA A 611 28.41 -10.43 -6.95
CA ALA A 611 27.68 -11.70 -6.87
C ALA A 611 27.66 -12.27 -5.44
N GLU A 612 28.82 -12.36 -4.78
CA GLU A 612 28.92 -12.83 -3.39
C GLU A 612 28.11 -11.94 -2.43
N ALA A 613 28.12 -10.62 -2.65
CA ALA A 613 27.34 -9.66 -1.85
C ALA A 613 25.83 -9.79 -2.07
N LEU A 614 25.38 -10.09 -3.29
CA LEU A 614 23.98 -10.41 -3.58
C LEU A 614 23.55 -11.72 -2.90
N ASP A 615 24.34 -12.79 -3.01
CA ASP A 615 24.05 -14.07 -2.35
C ASP A 615 24.04 -13.96 -0.81
N ARG A 616 24.90 -13.10 -0.25
CA ARG A 616 24.88 -12.72 1.18
C ARG A 616 23.61 -11.93 1.53
N GLY A 617 23.25 -10.93 0.72
CA GLY A 617 22.02 -10.14 0.89
C GLY A 617 20.75 -11.00 0.84
N LEU A 618 20.68 -11.96 -0.09
CA LEU A 618 19.62 -12.96 -0.11
C LEU A 618 19.56 -13.74 1.19
N SER A 619 20.70 -14.22 1.69
CA SER A 619 20.75 -15.04 2.90
C SER A 619 20.30 -14.28 4.15
N ILE A 620 20.53 -12.96 4.20
CA ILE A 620 19.97 -12.07 5.24
C ILE A 620 18.43 -11.96 5.10
N SER A 621 17.91 -11.83 3.89
CA SER A 621 16.46 -11.77 3.64
C SER A 621 15.75 -13.09 4.02
N PHE A 622 16.39 -14.25 3.79
CA PHE A 622 15.85 -15.56 4.19
C PHE A 622 15.95 -15.88 5.69
N GLN A 623 16.71 -15.11 6.49
CA GLN A 623 16.89 -15.36 7.93
C GLN A 623 15.90 -14.58 8.80
N GLY A 624 14.66 -15.08 8.86
CA GLY A 624 13.78 -14.88 10.02
C GLY A 624 14.40 -15.45 11.32
N PRO A 625 13.91 -15.04 12.50
CA PRO A 625 14.72 -15.10 13.73
C PRO A 625 14.94 -16.52 14.33
N GLU A 626 16.05 -17.16 13.96
CA GLU A 626 16.64 -18.30 14.70
C GLU A 626 17.29 -17.85 16.03
N TYR A 627 16.51 -17.31 16.97
CA TYR A 627 16.98 -17.06 18.35
C TYR A 627 15.91 -17.32 19.44
N LEU A 628 15.15 -18.41 19.28
CA LEU A 628 14.45 -19.06 20.39
C LEU A 628 14.61 -20.58 20.28
N LEU A 629 15.70 -21.11 20.84
CA LEU A 629 15.75 -22.54 21.19
C LEU A 629 14.66 -22.81 22.23
N PRO A 630 13.75 -23.79 22.03
CA PRO A 630 12.81 -24.16 23.07
C PRO A 630 13.57 -24.69 24.28
N VAL A 631 13.38 -24.06 25.44
CA VAL A 631 13.75 -24.66 26.72
C VAL A 631 12.96 -25.97 26.84
N GLU A 632 13.66 -27.07 27.10
CA GLU A 632 13.05 -28.38 27.27
C GLU A 632 11.95 -28.32 28.33
N SER A 633 10.69 -28.57 27.94
CA SER A 633 9.62 -28.91 28.88
C SER A 633 9.23 -30.36 28.66
N SER A 634 9.47 -31.16 29.68
CA SER A 634 9.33 -32.62 29.64
C SER A 634 7.86 -33.05 29.78
N ALA A 635 7.27 -33.54 28.70
CA ALA A 635 6.11 -34.44 28.72
C ALA A 635 6.10 -35.32 27.45
N GLY A 636 5.64 -36.56 27.56
CA GLY A 636 5.40 -37.40 26.37
C GLY A 636 4.35 -36.77 25.44
N TRP A 637 4.17 -37.21 24.20
CA TRP A 637 4.01 -38.62 23.81
C TRP A 637 4.57 -38.89 22.39
N ARG A 638 4.91 -40.16 22.11
CA ARG A 638 4.95 -40.75 20.76
C ARG A 638 3.93 -41.89 20.71
N PRO A 639 3.29 -42.19 19.57
CA PRO A 639 3.86 -43.22 18.69
C PRO A 639 3.57 -43.11 17.17
N SER A 640 4.62 -43.37 16.36
CA SER A 640 4.57 -44.10 15.05
C SER A 640 3.81 -43.46 13.85
N MET A 641 4.12 -43.67 12.56
CA MET A 641 5.06 -44.57 11.86
C MET A 641 5.75 -43.89 10.65
N LEU A 642 7.04 -44.20 10.48
CA LEU A 642 7.75 -44.53 9.22
C LEU A 642 7.10 -44.23 7.85
N SER A 643 7.82 -43.49 7.00
CA SER A 643 8.42 -44.13 5.80
C SER A 643 9.76 -43.48 5.46
N THR A 644 10.78 -44.30 5.22
CA THR A 644 12.17 -43.92 4.92
C THR A 644 12.44 -43.94 3.43
N ALA A 645 13.24 -42.98 2.95
CA ALA A 645 14.01 -43.13 1.72
C ALA A 645 15.42 -42.55 1.94
N GLU A 646 16.36 -43.41 2.34
CA GLU A 646 17.78 -43.08 2.38
C GLU A 646 18.38 -43.19 0.97
N VAL A 647 19.24 -42.24 0.59
CA VAL A 647 20.40 -42.54 -0.28
C VAL A 647 21.65 -41.89 0.31
N SER A 648 22.47 -42.77 0.86
CA SER A 648 23.86 -42.65 1.30
C SER A 648 24.76 -41.52 0.73
N SER A 649 25.52 -40.93 1.66
CA SER A 649 26.83 -40.24 1.52
C SER A 649 27.93 -41.15 0.87
N PRO A 650 29.23 -40.77 0.65
CA PRO A 650 30.14 -40.20 1.69
C PRO A 650 31.40 -39.36 1.31
N ILE A 651 31.82 -38.46 2.25
CA ILE A 651 33.23 -38.24 2.76
C ILE A 651 34.27 -37.66 1.74
N VAL A 652 35.16 -36.70 2.04
CA VAL A 652 36.35 -36.73 2.93
C VAL A 652 36.70 -35.34 3.48
N TRP A 653 36.98 -35.24 4.79
CA TRP A 653 37.77 -34.17 5.41
C TRP A 653 39.24 -34.59 5.52
N ASN A 654 40.18 -33.64 5.44
CA ASN A 654 41.59 -33.89 5.79
C ASN A 654 42.07 -32.87 6.82
N ASP A 655 42.65 -33.38 7.90
CA ASP A 655 43.33 -32.59 8.94
C ASP A 655 44.61 -31.92 8.43
N LEU A 656 44.92 -30.74 8.97
CA LEU A 656 46.28 -30.39 9.42
C LEU A 656 46.18 -29.51 10.68
N GLY A 657 46.67 -30.04 11.81
CA GLY A 657 46.64 -29.34 13.10
C GLY A 657 47.86 -28.46 13.35
N GLY A 658 47.74 -27.55 14.33
CA GLY A 658 48.83 -26.73 14.83
C GLY A 658 48.41 -25.88 16.03
N GLU A 659 48.99 -26.17 17.20
CA GLU A 659 48.86 -25.43 18.47
C GLU A 659 50.22 -25.52 19.21
N PRO A 660 50.50 -24.73 20.26
CA PRO A 660 49.91 -23.45 20.69
C PRO A 660 51.00 -22.39 21.05
N SER A 661 50.61 -21.13 21.33
CA SER A 661 51.42 -20.26 22.22
C SER A 661 50.67 -19.12 22.92
N MET A 662 50.64 -19.22 24.26
CA MET A 662 50.70 -18.14 25.26
C MET A 662 49.59 -17.06 25.32
N LEU A 663 48.84 -17.09 26.43
CA LEU A 663 48.17 -15.94 27.05
C LEU A 663 49.20 -14.90 27.57
N PRO A 664 48.77 -13.69 27.98
CA PRO A 664 48.37 -13.54 29.37
C PRO A 664 47.00 -12.86 29.59
N THR A 665 46.36 -13.34 30.66
CA THR A 665 45.14 -12.82 31.31
C THR A 665 45.35 -11.46 31.99
N THR A 666 44.29 -10.65 32.04
CA THR A 666 43.94 -9.88 33.25
C THR A 666 42.41 -9.70 33.35
N GLU A 667 41.90 -9.85 34.56
CA GLU A 667 40.49 -9.67 34.96
C GLU A 667 40.12 -8.15 34.95
N VAL A 668 38.87 -7.70 35.16
CA VAL A 668 38.27 -7.53 36.50
C VAL A 668 36.78 -7.10 36.43
N SER A 669 35.94 -7.78 37.21
CA SER A 669 34.65 -7.42 37.85
C SER A 669 33.46 -6.77 37.09
N SER A 670 32.29 -7.38 37.30
CA SER A 670 31.01 -6.71 37.63
C SER A 670 30.69 -6.98 39.13
N PRO A 671 29.53 -6.59 39.74
CA PRO A 671 28.45 -5.68 39.31
C PRO A 671 28.07 -4.62 40.40
N GLY A 672 27.02 -3.81 40.16
CA GLY A 672 26.45 -2.91 41.18
C GLY A 672 25.01 -2.44 40.87
N VAL A 673 24.12 -2.54 41.86
CA VAL A 673 22.66 -2.26 41.85
C VAL A 673 22.29 -1.88 43.30
N TRP A 674 21.32 -1.03 43.66
CA TRP A 674 20.14 -0.44 43.00
C TRP A 674 20.02 1.07 43.32
N ASP A 675 19.08 1.81 42.71
CA ASP A 675 17.86 2.28 43.42
C ASP A 675 16.98 3.26 42.60
N ASP A 676 15.72 3.35 43.03
CA ASP A 676 14.56 3.97 42.37
C ASP A 676 14.11 5.24 43.11
N LEU A 677 13.90 6.36 42.40
CA LEU A 677 13.22 7.56 42.89
C LEU A 677 12.58 8.32 41.71
N GLY A 678 11.24 8.35 41.66
CA GLY A 678 10.48 9.09 40.66
C GLY A 678 10.08 10.50 41.12
N GLU A 679 9.85 11.40 40.15
CA GLU A 679 9.03 12.61 40.31
C GLU A 679 8.46 13.05 38.93
N GLU A 680 7.13 13.10 38.83
CA GLU A 680 6.40 14.06 37.96
C GLU A 680 6.14 15.34 38.81
N PRO A 681 5.89 16.57 38.26
CA PRO A 681 5.02 16.78 37.08
C PRO A 681 5.19 18.06 36.20
N SER A 682 4.44 18.09 35.09
CA SER A 682 3.65 19.24 34.56
C SER A 682 4.24 20.41 33.72
N MET A 683 3.49 20.72 32.65
CA MET A 683 3.12 22.04 32.07
C MET A 683 4.07 22.86 31.14
N LEU A 684 3.46 23.22 30.00
CA LEU A 684 3.78 24.20 28.93
C LEU A 684 4.06 25.66 29.42
N PRO A 685 4.60 26.63 28.62
CA PRO A 685 4.27 26.86 27.19
C PRO A 685 5.33 27.49 26.23
N THR A 686 4.85 27.73 25.00
CA THR A 686 5.44 28.44 23.84
C THR A 686 5.81 29.92 24.05
N VAL A 687 6.89 30.39 23.40
CA VAL A 687 7.10 31.82 23.01
C VAL A 687 7.90 31.91 21.68
N GLU A 688 7.52 32.85 20.81
CA GLU A 688 8.17 33.24 19.55
C GLU A 688 9.34 34.22 19.78
N VAL A 689 10.34 34.28 18.88
CA VAL A 689 11.18 35.49 18.75
C VAL A 689 11.41 35.83 17.27
N SER A 690 10.98 37.03 16.90
CA SER A 690 11.12 37.67 15.58
C SER A 690 12.42 38.47 15.44
N SER A 691 12.86 38.67 14.19
CA SER A 691 13.96 39.59 13.83
C SER A 691 13.69 41.05 14.22
N PRO A 692 14.75 41.86 14.33
CA PRO A 692 14.71 43.21 13.78
C PRO A 692 15.98 43.56 12.96
N GLY A 693 15.96 44.70 12.26
CA GLY A 693 17.14 45.25 11.58
C GLY A 693 17.12 46.77 11.42
N VAL A 694 18.29 47.30 11.03
CA VAL A 694 18.58 48.64 10.45
C VAL A 694 18.56 49.89 11.37
N CYS A 695 19.73 50.55 11.46
CA CYS A 695 20.04 52.00 11.31
C CYS A 695 21.52 52.24 11.76
N GLU A 696 22.43 52.76 10.90
CA GLU A 696 22.84 54.20 10.76
C GLU A 696 23.68 54.74 11.95
N ASP A 697 24.76 55.55 11.82
CA ASP A 697 25.63 55.95 10.67
C ASP A 697 26.88 56.75 11.22
N LEU A 698 27.87 57.10 10.37
CA LEU A 698 28.98 58.09 10.55
C LEU A 698 30.15 57.74 11.53
N ASP A 699 31.41 58.22 11.40
CA ASP A 699 31.98 59.34 10.60
C ASP A 699 33.52 59.23 10.34
N LYS A 700 33.99 59.83 9.22
CA LYS A 700 35.33 60.40 8.88
C LYS A 700 36.57 59.60 8.36
N GLU A 701 37.05 60.14 7.23
CA GLU A 701 38.24 59.93 6.36
C GLU A 701 39.50 60.76 6.83
N PRO A 702 40.67 60.92 6.12
CA PRO A 702 40.93 60.84 4.65
C PRO A 702 42.31 60.32 4.10
N SER A 703 42.40 60.28 2.75
CA SER A 703 43.58 60.56 1.87
C SER A 703 44.58 59.44 1.47
N VAL A 704 45.30 59.43 0.31
CA VAL A 704 45.23 60.05 -1.06
C VAL A 704 46.21 59.29 -2.01
N LEU A 705 45.96 59.25 -3.34
CA LEU A 705 46.81 58.67 -4.44
C LEU A 705 47.82 59.75 -5.01
N PRO A 706 48.56 59.65 -6.17
CA PRO A 706 48.59 58.69 -7.30
C PRO A 706 49.98 58.45 -8.05
N THR A 707 49.89 57.87 -9.27
CA THR A 707 50.72 58.04 -10.52
C THR A 707 52.06 57.31 -10.77
N ALA A 708 52.12 56.65 -11.95
CA ALA A 708 53.24 56.66 -12.93
C ALA A 708 52.72 56.27 -14.35
N GLU A 709 53.30 56.84 -15.43
CA GLU A 709 52.85 56.76 -16.85
C GLU A 709 53.86 56.06 -17.82
N VAL A 710 53.59 56.15 -19.15
CA VAL A 710 54.48 55.97 -20.35
C VAL A 710 54.57 54.52 -20.93
N SER A 711 54.39 54.18 -22.23
CA SER A 711 53.92 54.89 -23.46
C SER A 711 53.54 53.92 -24.61
N SER A 712 52.90 54.41 -25.70
CA SER A 712 52.78 53.74 -27.02
C SER A 712 54.05 53.89 -27.91
N PRO A 713 54.13 53.29 -29.13
CA PRO A 713 53.65 53.98 -30.34
C PRO A 713 53.12 53.12 -31.54
N ASP A 714 52.42 53.80 -32.47
CA ASP A 714 52.48 53.74 -33.97
C ASP A 714 52.07 52.48 -34.80
N VAL A 715 51.44 52.52 -36.02
CA VAL A 715 50.48 53.40 -36.78
C VAL A 715 49.75 52.51 -37.85
N TRP A 716 48.66 53.00 -38.48
CA TRP A 716 48.03 52.67 -39.80
C TRP A 716 46.85 51.67 -39.80
N GLY A 717 45.73 51.90 -40.51
CA GLY A 717 45.25 53.05 -41.31
C GLY A 717 44.06 52.68 -42.23
N GLU A 718 43.19 53.66 -42.55
CA GLU A 718 42.05 53.59 -43.51
C GLU A 718 40.82 52.71 -43.16
N LEU A 719 39.59 52.93 -43.67
CA LEU A 719 38.72 54.11 -43.88
C LEU A 719 37.45 53.66 -44.65
N GLY A 720 36.24 54.00 -44.16
CA GLY A 720 35.03 54.18 -44.99
C GLY A 720 34.03 53.01 -45.16
N GLY A 721 32.75 53.28 -44.88
CA GLY A 721 31.62 52.38 -45.23
C GLY A 721 30.37 52.54 -44.34
N GLU A 722 29.44 53.41 -44.73
CA GLU A 722 28.17 53.68 -44.00
C GLU A 722 27.04 52.65 -44.30
N PRO A 723 25.88 52.67 -43.58
CA PRO A 723 25.12 51.46 -43.24
C PRO A 723 23.90 51.13 -44.12
N ALA A 724 23.40 49.89 -43.99
CA ALA A 724 22.10 49.46 -44.49
C ALA A 724 21.12 49.08 -43.35
N LYS A 725 19.83 49.40 -43.55
CA LYS A 725 18.74 49.40 -42.54
C LYS A 725 17.99 48.05 -42.42
N PRO A 726 17.19 47.84 -41.35
CA PRO A 726 16.58 46.55 -41.03
C PRO A 726 15.30 46.25 -41.82
N LEU A 727 14.98 44.95 -41.96
CA LEU A 727 13.70 44.47 -42.47
C LEU A 727 12.77 43.98 -41.34
N ARG A 728 11.46 44.22 -41.54
CA ARG A 728 10.39 44.07 -40.53
C ARG A 728 9.76 42.67 -40.50
N ARG A 729 9.10 42.39 -39.39
CA ARG A 729 8.07 41.34 -39.21
C ARG A 729 6.92 41.43 -40.23
N SER A 730 6.50 40.26 -40.70
CA SER A 730 5.11 39.78 -40.89
C SER A 730 5.21 38.33 -41.38
N SER A 731 4.39 37.38 -40.95
CA SER A 731 3.13 37.43 -40.17
C SER A 731 2.97 36.16 -39.35
#